data_AF-V7PFA0-F1
#
_entry.id   AF-V7PFA0-F1
#
_cell.length_a   1.000
_cell.length_b   1.000
_cell.length_c   1.000
_cell.angle_alpha   90.00
_cell.angle_beta   90.00
_cell.angle_gamma   90.00
#
_symmetry.space_group_name_H-M   'P 1'
#
loop_
_entity.id
_entity.type
_entity.pdbx_description
1 polymer ?
#
loop_
_entity_poly.entity_id
_entity_poly.type
_entity_poly.pdbx_seq_one_letter_code
_entity_poly.pdbx_strand_id
1 'polypeptide(L)'
;MENDINILTKEILIQFVNHENKSTGPVINVPLSITKDNLDELINDLKKKNEDFIEDDSEDINYSFMINDKLPLKNNLYESIKNNNISSEDILSIKYFPLNIFKVKKISNCNSTLPGHTNSILCLAFSPNSSHLATGSGDNTVRLWDINTQTPIATLKDHTDWVLSVLFSPDNKFLATTGMDKNVCIYDTHTGKLLNILTGHKKEVTTLCFEPLHLLKETNIKKNIPEKKKQKKEQHEPPNDKDNQIKNGNQEQLNINQNENAANVANGTNALPDNNPPEQSGEIQEENENKSKIDKIKKRKKTEIPNQNQSETIIETKLKDCYYINSRLASAGKDGSIRINNILSNSVDKILTGHTNTITCILWSGVNEKNSRIYSSSRDTTIKIWNVYNSTLIYDFKGHKHWVNTLSINSERILKNGIYNLDTIINKIDIENHINKSKNIYNNFLKNQNHEKLVSGSDDGTLHLIECLKNDKYKTTRLLGHQKPVIHTQFSPNGKFIASSSFDKSIRIWSGIDGTYLAVFRGHVGPAYKIAWSIDNNYIISCSQDSTLKLWRINHLVPLLKKKEENGDQPKSDPKNDPKNDPKNDDAKTNEKDDEKDDQKNDNNDHANNQEDEKEKNDKIKSKIKTLLVDLPGHSDAVYAIDWSNDGKFVASGGKDKVLKIWSH
;
A
#
# COMPACT_ATOMS: atom_id res chain seq x y z
N MET A 1 -47.01 26.38 11.58
CA MET A 1 -45.95 27.34 11.21
C MET A 1 -45.53 28.14 12.43
N GLU A 2 -46.27 29.16 12.89
CA GLU A 2 -45.86 29.97 14.07
C GLU A 2 -45.62 29.12 15.35
N ASN A 3 -46.51 28.17 15.64
CA ASN A 3 -46.34 27.25 16.77
C ASN A 3 -45.10 26.35 16.66
N ASP A 4 -44.63 26.03 15.45
CA ASP A 4 -43.43 25.21 15.24
C ASP A 4 -42.15 26.04 15.46
N ILE A 5 -42.18 27.32 15.06
CA ILE A 5 -41.09 28.28 15.25
C ILE A 5 -40.85 28.52 16.75
N ASN A 6 -41.92 28.71 17.54
CA ASN A 6 -41.85 28.89 19.00
C ASN A 6 -41.41 27.62 19.78
N ILE A 7 -41.29 26.46 19.13
CA ILE A 7 -40.72 25.25 19.76
C ILE A 7 -39.22 25.14 19.46
N LEU A 8 -38.78 25.57 18.28
CA LEU A 8 -37.36 25.58 17.87
C LEU A 8 -36.49 26.56 18.68
N THR A 9 -37.10 27.58 19.28
CA THR A 9 -36.45 28.56 20.16
C THR A 9 -36.33 28.13 21.62
N LYS A 10 -36.85 26.94 22.00
CA LYS A 10 -36.64 26.41 23.35
C LYS A 10 -35.20 25.93 23.50
N GLU A 11 -34.64 26.18 24.68
CA GLU A 11 -33.30 25.75 25.06
C GLU A 11 -33.35 24.45 25.88
N ILE A 12 -32.25 23.69 25.86
CA ILE A 12 -32.07 22.45 26.62
C ILE A 12 -30.62 22.37 27.14
N LEU A 13 -30.46 21.81 28.35
CA LEU A 13 -29.16 21.54 28.94
C LEU A 13 -28.55 20.29 28.29
N ILE A 14 -27.37 20.43 27.69
CA ILE A 14 -26.61 19.32 27.10
C ILE A 14 -25.27 19.11 27.84
N GLN A 15 -24.79 17.87 27.84
CA GLN A 15 -23.43 17.55 28.25
C GLN A 15 -22.77 16.61 27.23
N PHE A 16 -21.58 16.97 26.76
CA PHE A 16 -20.81 16.13 25.84
C PHE A 16 -20.11 15.00 26.59
N VAL A 17 -20.21 13.80 26.01
CA VAL A 17 -19.70 12.57 26.60
C VAL A 17 -18.87 11.83 25.54
N ASN A 18 -17.63 11.47 25.89
CA ASN A 18 -16.75 10.71 25.01
C ASN A 18 -17.18 9.24 24.94
N HIS A 19 -16.65 8.48 23.97
CA HIS A 19 -16.95 7.07 23.76
C HIS A 19 -16.74 6.16 25.01
N GLU A 20 -15.85 6.56 25.93
CA GLU A 20 -15.62 5.89 27.23
C GLU A 20 -16.63 6.28 28.33
N ASN A 21 -17.73 6.97 27.98
CA ASN A 21 -18.70 7.60 28.88
C ASN A 21 -18.15 8.70 29.82
N LYS A 22 -16.93 9.21 29.57
CA LYS A 22 -16.33 10.34 30.31
C LYS A 22 -16.86 11.68 29.79
N SER A 23 -17.30 12.57 30.68
CA SER A 23 -17.75 13.93 30.33
C SER A 23 -16.62 14.79 29.77
N THR A 24 -16.96 15.71 28.87
CA THR A 24 -16.03 16.61 28.17
C THR A 24 -16.53 18.04 28.27
N GLY A 25 -15.98 18.78 29.23
CA GLY A 25 -16.42 20.15 29.55
C GLY A 25 -17.64 20.22 30.49
N PRO A 26 -18.11 21.44 30.79
CA PRO A 26 -19.29 21.70 31.63
C PRO A 26 -20.61 21.33 30.92
N VAL A 27 -21.72 21.43 31.66
CA VAL A 27 -23.08 21.41 31.09
C VAL A 27 -23.36 22.76 30.43
N ILE A 28 -24.00 22.77 29.26
CA ILE A 28 -24.18 23.96 28.42
C ILE A 28 -25.64 24.04 27.97
N ASN A 29 -26.21 25.24 27.98
CA ASN A 29 -27.57 25.49 27.52
C ASN A 29 -27.57 25.79 26.01
N VAL A 30 -28.41 25.11 25.23
CA VAL A 30 -28.36 25.10 23.75
C VAL A 30 -29.78 25.06 23.15
N PRO A 31 -30.08 25.83 22.08
CA PRO A 31 -31.40 25.81 21.45
C PRO A 31 -31.68 24.50 20.69
N LEU A 32 -32.93 24.02 20.72
CA LEU A 32 -33.38 22.81 19.99
C LEU A 32 -33.25 22.92 18.47
N SER A 33 -33.12 24.13 17.93
CA SER A 33 -32.81 24.41 16.52
C SER A 33 -31.37 24.09 16.12
N ILE A 34 -30.46 23.77 17.07
CA ILE A 34 -29.05 23.58 16.74
C ILE A 34 -28.83 22.48 15.70
N THR A 35 -28.03 22.81 14.70
CA THR A 35 -27.56 21.92 13.64
C THR A 35 -26.37 21.10 14.13
N LYS A 36 -26.08 20.02 13.40
CA LYS A 36 -24.87 19.23 13.61
C LYS A 36 -23.57 20.06 13.55
N ASP A 37 -23.45 20.95 12.57
CA ASP A 37 -22.19 21.69 12.34
C ASP A 37 -21.89 22.70 13.46
N ASN A 38 -22.93 23.30 14.06
CA ASN A 38 -22.80 24.15 15.24
C ASN A 38 -22.42 23.35 16.51
N LEU A 39 -22.85 22.08 16.62
CA LEU A 39 -22.39 21.18 17.68
C LEU A 39 -20.93 20.77 17.48
N ASP A 40 -20.48 20.59 16.22
CA ASP A 40 -19.08 20.35 15.86
C ASP A 40 -18.18 21.55 16.25
N GLU A 41 -18.58 22.78 15.93
CA GLU A 41 -17.86 23.99 16.36
C GLU A 41 -17.74 24.05 17.89
N LEU A 42 -18.87 23.92 18.59
CA LEU A 42 -18.95 24.10 20.04
C LEU A 42 -18.13 23.04 20.81
N ILE A 43 -18.08 21.78 20.37
CA ILE A 43 -17.22 20.76 21.01
C ILE A 43 -15.72 20.95 20.72
N ASN A 44 -15.34 21.42 19.52
CA ASN A 44 -13.94 21.74 19.24
C ASN A 44 -13.46 22.90 20.10
N ASP A 45 -14.30 23.92 20.29
CA ASP A 45 -14.02 25.05 21.16
C ASP A 45 -13.94 24.69 22.65
N LEU A 46 -14.72 23.71 23.11
CA LEU A 46 -14.55 23.12 24.44
C LEU A 46 -13.22 22.40 24.58
N LYS A 47 -12.73 21.70 23.56
CA LYS A 47 -11.42 21.03 23.61
C LYS A 47 -10.27 22.04 23.65
N LYS A 48 -10.29 23.06 22.78
CA LYS A 48 -9.32 24.17 22.78
C LYS A 48 -9.18 24.86 24.15
N LYS A 49 -10.22 24.79 25.00
CA LYS A 49 -10.28 25.39 26.35
C LYS A 49 -9.94 24.44 27.50
N ASN A 50 -9.77 23.13 27.27
CA ASN A 50 -9.58 22.11 28.31
C ASN A 50 -8.24 21.34 28.21
N GLU A 51 -7.35 21.71 27.29
CA GLU A 51 -6.13 20.95 26.97
C GLU A 51 -4.91 21.87 26.85
N ASP A 52 -3.81 21.55 27.55
CA ASP A 52 -2.51 22.26 27.52
C ASP A 52 -1.74 22.03 26.19
N PHE A 53 -2.41 22.26 25.05
CA PHE A 53 -1.89 21.96 23.72
C PHE A 53 -1.55 23.23 22.93
N ILE A 54 -0.33 23.25 22.39
CA ILE A 54 0.27 24.38 21.67
C ILE A 54 -0.55 24.73 20.42
N GLU A 55 -0.73 26.04 20.17
CA GLU A 55 -1.75 26.64 19.30
C GLU A 55 -1.70 26.27 17.79
N ASP A 56 -0.67 25.57 17.31
CA ASP A 56 -0.27 25.54 15.89
C ASP A 56 -0.95 24.49 14.98
N ASP A 57 -1.76 23.56 15.53
CA ASP A 57 -2.39 22.46 14.75
C ASP A 57 -3.85 22.13 15.17
N SER A 58 -4.53 23.01 15.91
CA SER A 58 -5.90 22.81 16.43
C SER A 58 -7.01 23.00 15.38
N GLU A 59 -6.99 22.21 14.31
CA GLU A 59 -8.07 22.19 13.31
C GLU A 59 -9.31 21.46 13.80
N ASP A 60 -10.48 22.05 13.53
CA ASP A 60 -11.77 21.54 13.95
C ASP A 60 -12.08 20.15 13.36
N ILE A 61 -12.47 19.23 14.24
CA ILE A 61 -12.80 17.84 13.91
C ILE A 61 -14.32 17.74 13.76
N ASN A 62 -14.80 17.13 12.68
CA ASN A 62 -16.22 16.81 12.55
C ASN A 62 -16.58 15.57 13.37
N TYR A 63 -17.75 15.57 14.04
CA TYR A 63 -18.23 14.49 14.88
C TYR A 63 -19.64 13.99 14.46
N SER A 64 -19.95 12.77 14.88
CA SER A 64 -21.26 12.15 14.82
C SER A 64 -21.78 12.11 16.25
N PHE A 65 -22.89 12.83 16.49
CA PHE A 65 -23.54 12.88 17.79
C PHE A 65 -24.59 11.78 17.88
N MET A 66 -24.51 10.92 18.90
CA MET A 66 -25.52 9.95 19.26
C MET A 66 -26.24 10.38 20.53
N ILE A 67 -27.57 10.27 20.50
CA ILE A 67 -28.44 10.61 21.62
C ILE A 67 -29.08 9.32 22.14
N ASN A 68 -28.99 9.10 23.45
CA ASN A 68 -29.57 7.95 24.16
C ASN A 68 -29.24 6.58 23.49
N ASP A 69 -28.01 6.44 22.99
CA ASP A 69 -27.42 5.27 22.33
C ASP A 69 -28.17 4.71 21.09
N LYS A 70 -29.16 5.42 20.54
CA LYS A 70 -30.10 4.85 19.54
C LYS A 70 -29.89 5.30 18.10
N LEU A 71 -29.58 6.57 17.84
CA LEU A 71 -29.45 7.11 16.48
C LEU A 71 -28.37 8.21 16.39
N PRO A 72 -27.65 8.32 15.25
CA PRO A 72 -26.79 9.46 14.95
C PRO A 72 -27.62 10.66 14.42
N LEU A 73 -27.25 11.85 14.86
CA LEU A 73 -27.85 13.13 14.45
C LEU A 73 -27.64 13.37 12.94
N LYS A 74 -28.74 13.59 12.21
CA LYS A 74 -28.71 13.84 10.75
C LYS A 74 -28.79 15.32 10.40
N ASN A 75 -29.81 16.03 10.90
CA ASN A 75 -30.05 17.44 10.61
C ASN A 75 -29.98 18.28 11.90
N ASN A 76 -31.10 18.34 12.63
CA ASN A 76 -31.29 19.19 13.81
C ASN A 76 -31.56 18.37 15.08
N LEU A 77 -31.21 18.95 16.24
CA LEU A 77 -31.42 18.35 17.54
C LEU A 77 -32.91 18.00 17.81
N TYR A 78 -33.82 18.91 17.48
CA TYR A 78 -35.27 18.71 17.63
C TYR A 78 -35.83 17.44 16.96
N GLU A 79 -35.42 17.11 15.73
CA GLU A 79 -35.93 15.92 15.01
C GLU A 79 -35.55 14.61 15.73
N SER A 80 -34.41 14.59 16.41
CA SER A 80 -33.91 13.41 17.14
C SER A 80 -34.47 13.31 18.56
N ILE A 81 -34.96 14.42 19.12
CA ILE A 81 -35.60 14.49 20.44
C ILE A 81 -37.11 14.24 20.37
N LYS A 82 -37.79 14.59 19.27
CA LYS A 82 -39.27 14.59 19.12
C LYS A 82 -40.01 13.31 19.57
N ASN A 83 -39.35 12.15 19.59
CA ASN A 83 -39.93 10.87 20.01
C ASN A 83 -39.66 10.51 21.50
N ASN A 84 -38.92 11.34 22.23
CA ASN A 84 -38.60 11.17 23.65
C ASN A 84 -39.26 12.32 24.44
N ASN A 85 -40.05 11.99 25.47
CA ASN A 85 -40.60 12.99 26.39
C ASN A 85 -39.48 13.47 27.36
N ILE A 86 -38.72 14.48 26.94
CA ILE A 86 -37.62 15.08 27.70
C ILE A 86 -38.07 16.47 28.20
N SER A 87 -37.84 16.75 29.48
CA SER A 87 -38.12 18.06 30.10
C SER A 87 -37.07 19.09 29.70
N SER A 88 -37.40 20.38 29.78
CA SER A 88 -36.42 21.48 29.65
C SER A 88 -35.41 21.52 30.81
N GLU A 89 -35.67 20.79 31.89
CA GLU A 89 -34.81 20.69 33.08
C GLU A 89 -33.86 19.46 33.03
N ASP A 90 -34.08 18.53 32.10
CA ASP A 90 -33.27 17.31 31.97
C ASP A 90 -31.93 17.57 31.27
N ILE A 91 -30.83 17.03 31.82
CA ILE A 91 -29.50 17.11 31.19
C ILE A 91 -29.36 16.02 30.13
N LEU A 92 -29.31 16.42 28.86
CA LEU A 92 -29.14 15.53 27.74
C LEU A 92 -27.66 15.15 27.55
N SER A 93 -27.32 13.89 27.86
CA SER A 93 -26.01 13.33 27.51
C SER A 93 -25.91 13.09 25.99
N ILE A 94 -25.01 13.82 25.33
CA ILE A 94 -24.73 13.65 23.89
C ILE A 94 -23.39 12.94 23.75
N LYS A 95 -23.41 11.69 23.26
CA LYS A 95 -22.19 10.95 22.97
C LYS A 95 -21.64 11.36 21.61
N TYR A 96 -20.35 11.67 21.51
CA TYR A 96 -19.75 12.12 20.26
C TYR A 96 -18.68 11.13 19.77
N PHE A 97 -18.59 10.97 18.45
CA PHE A 97 -17.62 10.10 17.77
C PHE A 97 -17.00 10.86 16.59
N PRO A 98 -15.66 10.92 16.41
CA PRO A 98 -15.07 11.64 15.28
C PRO A 98 -15.48 11.01 13.94
N LEU A 99 -16.09 11.79 13.05
CA LEU A 99 -16.44 11.39 11.68
C LEU A 99 -15.23 11.36 10.75
N ASN A 100 -14.29 12.27 10.97
CA ASN A 100 -12.91 12.07 10.54
C ASN A 100 -12.28 11.01 11.45
N ILE A 101 -12.69 9.75 11.26
CA ILE A 101 -12.35 8.60 12.12
C ILE A 101 -10.85 8.57 12.41
N PHE A 102 -10.01 8.90 11.42
CA PHE A 102 -8.65 9.41 11.65
C PHE A 102 -8.29 10.53 10.65
N LYS A 103 -7.71 11.62 11.14
CA LYS A 103 -6.90 12.58 10.36
C LYS A 103 -5.43 12.22 10.60
N VAL A 104 -4.61 12.19 9.55
CA VAL A 104 -3.17 11.95 9.68
C VAL A 104 -2.50 13.16 10.33
N LYS A 105 -1.64 12.90 11.31
CA LYS A 105 -0.85 13.94 11.95
C LYS A 105 0.24 14.45 10.99
N LYS A 106 0.37 15.78 10.90
CA LYS A 106 1.41 16.50 10.14
C LYS A 106 2.80 16.02 10.56
N ILE A 107 3.55 15.43 9.63
CA ILE A 107 4.93 14.98 9.88
C ILE A 107 5.85 16.20 9.97
N SER A 108 6.60 16.29 11.06
CA SER A 108 7.32 17.49 11.47
C SER A 108 8.84 17.26 11.65
N ASN A 109 9.24 16.06 12.10
CA ASN A 109 10.58 15.79 12.61
C ASN A 109 11.17 14.48 12.07
N CYS A 110 12.50 14.44 11.94
CA CYS A 110 13.25 13.18 11.78
C CYS A 110 13.36 12.52 13.15
N ASN A 111 12.53 11.50 13.39
CA ASN A 111 12.50 10.77 14.65
C ASN A 111 13.73 9.87 14.79
N SER A 112 14.13 9.20 13.70
CA SER A 112 15.24 8.25 13.72
C SER A 112 16.04 8.21 12.42
N THR A 113 17.33 7.90 12.56
CA THR A 113 18.30 7.79 11.47
C THR A 113 19.00 6.44 11.60
N LEU A 114 18.72 5.52 10.68
CA LEU A 114 19.04 4.09 10.75
C LEU A 114 20.17 3.74 9.75
N PRO A 115 21.43 3.60 10.21
CA PRO A 115 22.57 3.32 9.35
C PRO A 115 22.73 1.82 9.03
N GLY A 116 23.49 1.52 7.98
CA GLY A 116 24.06 0.18 7.78
C GLY A 116 24.08 -0.33 6.34
N HIS A 117 23.34 0.29 5.42
CA HIS A 117 23.60 0.09 3.99
C HIS A 117 24.97 0.69 3.64
N THR A 118 25.73 0.01 2.79
CA THR A 118 27.08 0.44 2.39
C THR A 118 27.09 1.18 1.05
N ASN A 119 25.96 1.19 0.34
CA ASN A 119 25.70 1.97 -0.86
C ASN A 119 24.31 2.64 -0.81
N SER A 120 23.94 3.35 -1.87
CA SER A 120 22.71 4.13 -1.99
C SER A 120 21.46 3.25 -1.87
N ILE A 121 20.49 3.71 -1.07
CA ILE A 121 19.16 3.08 -1.01
C ILE A 121 18.39 3.47 -2.28
N LEU A 122 17.94 2.47 -3.04
CA LEU A 122 17.30 2.65 -4.35
C LEU A 122 15.77 2.52 -4.26
N CYS A 123 15.29 1.64 -3.38
CA CYS A 123 13.86 1.40 -3.17
C CYS A 123 13.56 1.12 -1.69
N LEU A 124 12.35 1.45 -1.26
CA LEU A 124 11.82 1.10 0.06
C LEU A 124 10.29 0.95 0.00
N ALA A 125 9.74 0.18 0.93
CA ALA A 125 8.31 0.00 1.11
C ALA A 125 7.97 -0.30 2.58
N PHE A 126 6.86 0.23 3.08
CA PHE A 126 6.25 -0.25 4.34
C PHE A 126 5.51 -1.57 4.13
N SER A 127 5.44 -2.35 5.20
CA SER A 127 4.53 -3.49 5.28
C SER A 127 3.07 -3.04 5.32
N PRO A 128 2.11 -3.83 4.80
CA PRO A 128 0.69 -3.47 4.83
C PRO A 128 0.15 -3.18 6.24
N ASN A 129 0.68 -3.87 7.26
CA ASN A 129 0.33 -3.67 8.67
C ASN A 129 1.13 -2.55 9.39
N SER A 130 2.05 -1.87 8.69
CA SER A 130 2.95 -0.81 9.21
C SER A 130 3.94 -1.20 10.30
N SER A 131 4.10 -2.48 10.68
CA SER A 131 5.11 -2.88 11.68
C SER A 131 6.53 -2.99 11.11
N HIS A 132 6.68 -3.21 9.81
CA HIS A 132 7.96 -3.47 9.16
C HIS A 132 8.21 -2.54 7.98
N LEU A 133 9.47 -2.42 7.62
CA LEU A 133 9.94 -1.72 6.42
C LEU A 133 11.00 -2.56 5.73
N ALA A 134 10.97 -2.62 4.40
CA ALA A 134 12.04 -3.17 3.59
C ALA A 134 12.77 -2.05 2.84
N THR A 135 14.10 -2.12 2.77
CA THR A 135 14.94 -1.22 1.97
C THR A 135 15.86 -2.03 1.06
N GLY A 136 15.85 -1.73 -0.24
CA GLY A 136 16.76 -2.30 -1.24
C GLY A 136 17.83 -1.30 -1.65
N SER A 137 19.07 -1.77 -1.79
CA SER A 137 20.26 -0.93 -1.98
C SER A 137 21.15 -1.40 -3.14
N GLY A 138 21.99 -0.50 -3.63
CA GLY A 138 23.10 -0.82 -4.54
C GLY A 138 24.29 -1.52 -3.87
N ASP A 139 24.14 -1.99 -2.62
CA ASP A 139 25.09 -2.88 -1.94
C ASP A 139 24.70 -4.37 -2.06
N ASN A 140 23.74 -4.65 -2.94
CA ASN A 140 23.20 -5.98 -3.25
C ASN A 140 22.48 -6.62 -2.05
N THR A 141 22.20 -5.87 -0.97
CA THR A 141 21.42 -6.34 0.17
C THR A 141 20.02 -5.73 0.23
N VAL A 142 19.09 -6.49 0.79
CA VAL A 142 17.82 -5.97 1.28
C VAL A 142 17.87 -6.00 2.80
N ARG A 143 17.48 -4.90 3.44
CA ARG A 143 17.32 -4.87 4.90
C ARG A 143 15.86 -4.83 5.27
N LEU A 144 15.51 -5.61 6.29
CA LEU A 144 14.20 -5.61 6.93
C LEU A 144 14.35 -4.95 8.30
N TRP A 145 13.47 -4.01 8.61
CA TRP A 145 13.48 -3.21 9.84
C TRP A 145 12.15 -3.35 10.59
N ASP A 146 12.19 -3.37 11.91
CA ASP A 146 11.02 -3.13 12.75
C ASP A 146 10.86 -1.61 12.97
N ILE A 147 9.69 -1.07 12.64
CA ILE A 147 9.38 0.35 12.79
C ILE A 147 9.06 0.70 14.25
N ASN A 148 8.65 -0.27 15.08
CA ASN A 148 8.27 -0.06 16.47
C ASN A 148 9.49 0.11 17.38
N THR A 149 10.46 -0.80 17.29
CA THR A 149 11.76 -0.70 17.99
C THR A 149 12.80 0.11 17.22
N GLN A 150 12.56 0.40 15.93
CA GLN A 150 13.49 1.09 15.03
C GLN A 150 14.83 0.34 14.86
N THR A 151 14.77 -1.00 14.84
CA THR A 151 15.95 -1.88 14.72
C THR A 151 15.95 -2.71 13.43
N PRO A 152 17.13 -3.11 12.91
CA PRO A 152 17.21 -4.06 11.81
C PRO A 152 16.85 -5.48 12.29
N ILE A 153 15.85 -6.09 11.68
CA ILE A 153 15.46 -7.50 11.89
C ILE A 153 16.43 -8.43 11.15
N ALA A 154 16.67 -8.14 9.86
CA ALA A 154 17.47 -9.01 8.98
C ALA A 154 18.22 -8.21 7.92
N THR A 155 19.36 -8.76 7.47
CA THR A 155 20.09 -8.29 6.28
C THR A 155 20.21 -9.47 5.30
N LEU A 156 19.47 -9.36 4.21
CA LEU A 156 19.28 -10.37 3.18
C LEU A 156 20.36 -10.18 2.11
N LYS A 157 21.08 -11.24 1.74
CA LYS A 157 22.33 -11.16 0.94
C LYS A 157 22.31 -12.06 -0.30
N ASP A 158 21.14 -12.53 -0.67
CA ASP A 158 20.91 -13.55 -1.68
C ASP A 158 20.87 -12.97 -3.11
N HIS A 159 20.85 -11.64 -3.24
CA HIS A 159 21.04 -10.93 -4.50
C HIS A 159 22.53 -10.73 -4.81
N THR A 160 22.91 -10.88 -6.07
CA THR A 160 24.32 -10.72 -6.52
C THR A 160 24.62 -9.37 -7.16
N ASP A 161 23.61 -8.52 -7.35
CA ASP A 161 23.70 -7.19 -7.98
C ASP A 161 22.62 -6.24 -7.38
N TRP A 162 22.58 -4.98 -7.81
CA TRP A 162 21.77 -3.92 -7.20
C TRP A 162 20.27 -4.27 -7.10
N VAL A 163 19.67 -4.02 -5.94
CA VAL A 163 18.22 -4.24 -5.72
C VAL A 163 17.41 -3.05 -6.22
N LEU A 164 16.56 -3.29 -7.22
CA LEU A 164 15.79 -2.26 -7.93
C LEU A 164 14.37 -2.08 -7.37
N SER A 165 13.76 -3.14 -6.83
CA SER A 165 12.42 -3.06 -6.22
C SER A 165 12.26 -4.02 -5.05
N VAL A 166 11.53 -3.56 -4.03
CA VAL A 166 11.05 -4.33 -2.87
C VAL A 166 9.54 -4.15 -2.74
N LEU A 167 8.81 -5.24 -2.46
CA LEU A 167 7.36 -5.22 -2.35
C LEU A 167 6.88 -6.26 -1.32
N PHE A 168 6.06 -5.83 -0.36
CA PHE A 168 5.34 -6.74 0.53
C PHE A 168 4.07 -7.28 -0.14
N SER A 169 3.71 -8.53 0.17
CA SER A 169 2.44 -9.13 -0.25
C SER A 169 1.25 -8.53 0.52
N PRO A 170 0.04 -8.42 -0.06
CA PRO A 170 -1.11 -7.79 0.60
C PRO A 170 -1.65 -8.52 1.86
N ASP A 171 -1.18 -9.73 2.13
CA ASP A 171 -1.42 -10.50 3.36
C ASP A 171 -0.30 -10.34 4.42
N ASN A 172 0.72 -9.53 4.12
CA ASN A 172 1.91 -9.30 4.94
C ASN A 172 2.72 -10.55 5.30
N LYS A 173 2.68 -11.63 4.49
CA LYS A 173 3.45 -12.87 4.75
C LYS A 173 4.74 -13.00 3.93
N PHE A 174 4.82 -12.34 2.78
CA PHE A 174 5.94 -12.45 1.85
C PHE A 174 6.53 -11.10 1.51
N LEU A 175 7.86 -11.02 1.47
CA LEU A 175 8.61 -9.92 0.89
C LEU A 175 9.20 -10.41 -0.43
N ALA A 176 8.78 -9.82 -1.55
CA ALA A 176 9.38 -10.06 -2.85
C ALA A 176 10.35 -8.95 -3.22
N THR A 177 11.50 -9.32 -3.80
CA THR A 177 12.59 -8.40 -4.11
C THR A 177 13.18 -8.73 -5.48
N THR A 178 13.71 -7.72 -6.18
CA THR A 178 14.28 -7.88 -7.53
C THR A 178 15.50 -7.00 -7.71
N GLY A 179 16.47 -7.52 -8.45
CA GLY A 179 17.69 -6.77 -8.79
C GLY A 179 18.13 -6.89 -10.25
N MET A 180 19.29 -6.31 -10.51
CA MET A 180 19.98 -6.44 -11.80
C MET A 180 20.44 -7.88 -12.08
N ASP A 181 20.55 -8.72 -11.05
CA ASP A 181 20.92 -10.14 -11.10
C ASP A 181 19.89 -11.07 -11.79
N LYS A 182 18.78 -10.51 -12.29
CA LYS A 182 17.72 -11.18 -13.05
C LYS A 182 16.80 -12.08 -12.21
N ASN A 183 17.02 -12.15 -10.90
CA ASN A 183 16.29 -13.03 -9.99
C ASN A 183 15.18 -12.28 -9.26
N VAL A 184 14.14 -13.02 -8.85
CA VAL A 184 13.15 -12.56 -7.87
C VAL A 184 13.32 -13.36 -6.60
N CYS A 185 13.79 -12.75 -5.51
CA CYS A 185 13.97 -13.44 -4.24
C CYS A 185 12.72 -13.22 -3.36
N ILE A 186 12.26 -14.29 -2.72
CA ILE A 186 11.08 -14.32 -1.85
C ILE A 186 11.52 -14.66 -0.43
N TYR A 187 11.14 -13.82 0.54
CA TYR A 187 11.42 -14.02 1.97
C TYR A 187 10.13 -14.04 2.79
N ASP A 188 10.18 -14.69 3.96
CA ASP A 188 9.20 -14.46 5.03
C ASP A 188 9.42 -13.08 5.66
N THR A 189 8.33 -12.34 5.85
CA THR A 189 8.30 -10.98 6.42
C THR A 189 8.62 -10.92 7.91
N HIS A 190 8.52 -12.04 8.66
CA HIS A 190 8.73 -12.05 10.11
C HIS A 190 10.13 -12.53 10.49
N THR A 191 10.65 -13.57 9.84
CA THR A 191 12.00 -14.10 10.10
C THR A 191 13.08 -13.55 9.17
N GLY A 192 12.71 -12.94 8.04
CA GLY A 192 13.65 -12.59 6.98
C GLY A 192 14.26 -13.82 6.27
N LYS A 193 13.75 -15.03 6.50
CA LYS A 193 14.30 -16.24 5.87
C LYS A 193 13.93 -16.29 4.39
N LEU A 194 14.92 -16.58 3.53
CA LEU A 194 14.69 -16.90 2.12
C LEU A 194 13.81 -18.16 1.99
N LEU A 195 12.74 -18.05 1.21
CA LEU A 195 11.79 -19.12 0.92
C LEU A 195 11.96 -19.70 -0.49
N ASN A 196 12.19 -18.83 -1.49
CA ASN A 196 12.30 -19.23 -2.89
C ASN A 196 13.08 -18.18 -3.71
N ILE A 197 13.69 -18.61 -4.81
CA ILE A 197 14.28 -17.73 -5.83
C ILE A 197 13.64 -18.08 -7.17
N LEU A 198 12.86 -17.16 -7.72
CA LEU A 198 12.24 -17.32 -9.04
C LEU A 198 13.24 -16.90 -10.11
N THR A 199 13.51 -17.78 -11.06
CA THR A 199 14.56 -17.60 -12.07
C THR A 199 14.01 -17.62 -13.50
N GLY A 200 14.82 -17.20 -14.46
CA GLY A 200 14.55 -17.38 -15.90
C GLY A 200 14.25 -16.10 -16.69
N HIS A 201 14.18 -14.93 -16.06
CA HIS A 201 14.29 -13.66 -16.79
C HIS A 201 15.66 -13.58 -17.51
N LYS A 202 15.68 -13.04 -18.73
CA LYS A 202 16.90 -13.01 -19.56
C LYS A 202 17.82 -11.83 -19.24
N LYS A 203 17.28 -10.78 -18.61
CA LYS A 203 17.94 -9.52 -18.23
C LYS A 203 17.38 -9.01 -16.90
N GLU A 204 17.93 -7.92 -16.39
CA GLU A 204 17.55 -7.25 -15.12
C GLU A 204 16.02 -7.15 -14.95
N VAL A 205 15.53 -7.44 -13.74
CA VAL A 205 14.09 -7.34 -13.39
C VAL A 205 13.85 -5.99 -12.71
N THR A 206 12.96 -5.19 -13.29
CA THR A 206 12.79 -3.77 -12.94
C THR A 206 11.60 -3.52 -12.01
N THR A 207 10.60 -4.40 -12.03
CA THR A 207 9.31 -4.13 -11.39
C THR A 207 8.56 -5.41 -11.00
N LEU A 208 7.75 -5.31 -9.95
CA LEU A 208 6.99 -6.38 -9.31
C LEU A 208 5.55 -5.93 -9.04
N CYS A 209 4.58 -6.85 -9.12
CA CYS A 209 3.24 -6.64 -8.59
C CYS A 209 2.60 -7.99 -8.17
N PHE A 210 2.11 -8.08 -6.94
CA PHE A 210 1.36 -9.24 -6.46
C PHE A 210 -0.07 -9.29 -7.02
N GLU A 211 -0.63 -10.49 -7.12
CA GLU A 211 -2.07 -10.67 -7.30
C GLU A 211 -2.83 -10.11 -6.08
N PRO A 212 -3.86 -9.26 -6.28
CA PRO A 212 -4.71 -8.78 -5.19
C PRO A 212 -5.37 -9.93 -4.42
N LEU A 213 -5.24 -9.90 -3.10
CA LEU A 213 -5.69 -10.97 -2.18
C LEU A 213 -7.12 -11.45 -2.44
N HIS A 214 -8.02 -10.51 -2.79
CA HIS A 214 -9.44 -10.78 -2.97
C HIS A 214 -9.78 -11.59 -4.23
N LEU A 215 -8.82 -11.78 -5.14
CA LEU A 215 -8.93 -12.66 -6.30
C LEU A 215 -8.56 -14.12 -5.97
N LEU A 216 -7.86 -14.36 -4.86
CA LEU A 216 -7.52 -15.72 -4.43
C LEU A 216 -8.78 -16.49 -3.99
N LYS A 217 -8.77 -17.79 -4.28
CA LYS A 217 -9.84 -18.72 -3.87
C LYS A 217 -9.54 -19.32 -2.51
N GLU A 218 -10.59 -19.60 -1.75
CA GLU A 218 -10.49 -20.30 -0.46
C GLU A 218 -9.91 -21.72 -0.63
N THR A 219 -10.05 -22.33 -1.81
CA THR A 219 -9.39 -23.58 -2.21
C THR A 219 -7.86 -23.48 -2.34
N ASN A 220 -7.30 -22.27 -2.46
CA ASN A 220 -5.84 -22.05 -2.52
C ASN A 220 -5.21 -21.94 -1.12
N ILE A 221 -5.99 -22.12 -0.05
CA ILE A 221 -5.53 -22.09 1.33
C ILE A 221 -5.32 -23.53 1.83
N LYS A 222 -4.08 -23.93 2.12
CA LYS A 222 -3.91 -25.04 3.08
C LYS A 222 -4.17 -24.49 4.47
N LYS A 223 -5.28 -24.94 5.07
CA LYS A 223 -5.29 -25.16 6.52
C LYS A 223 -4.36 -26.33 6.79
N ASN A 224 -3.36 -26.15 7.66
CA ASN A 224 -2.56 -27.28 8.13
C ASN A 224 -3.47 -28.19 8.98
N ILE A 225 -3.96 -29.27 8.37
CA ILE A 225 -4.63 -30.35 9.09
C ILE A 225 -3.51 -31.12 9.81
N PRO A 226 -3.51 -31.23 11.15
CA PRO A 226 -2.53 -32.04 11.84
C PRO A 226 -2.72 -33.51 11.44
N GLU A 227 -1.67 -34.13 10.90
CA GLU A 227 -1.71 -35.54 10.53
C GLU A 227 -1.93 -36.39 11.78
N LYS A 228 -3.12 -37.00 11.90
CA LYS A 228 -3.38 -38.02 12.90
C LYS A 228 -2.48 -39.22 12.62
N LYS A 229 -1.30 -39.27 13.25
CA LYS A 229 -0.43 -40.44 13.31
C LYS A 229 -1.27 -41.64 13.75
N LYS A 230 -1.61 -42.53 12.81
CA LYS A 230 -2.23 -43.82 13.12
C LYS A 230 -1.20 -44.69 13.85
N GLN A 231 -1.15 -44.56 15.17
CA GLN A 231 -0.52 -45.58 16.01
C GLN A 231 -1.19 -46.91 15.71
N LYS A 232 -0.45 -47.87 15.16
CA LYS A 232 -0.85 -49.27 15.23
C LYS A 232 -0.83 -49.63 16.72
N LYS A 233 -2.02 -49.80 17.32
CA LYS A 233 -2.12 -50.62 18.53
C LYS A 233 -2.18 -52.07 18.08
N GLU A 234 -1.17 -52.82 18.46
CA GLU A 234 -1.22 -54.28 18.40
C GLU A 234 -2.28 -54.73 19.42
N GLN A 235 -3.20 -55.58 18.98
CA GLN A 235 -4.10 -56.30 19.86
C GLN A 235 -3.76 -57.79 19.72
N HIS A 236 -3.16 -58.34 20.76
CA HIS A 236 -3.02 -59.79 20.92
C HIS A 236 -4.33 -60.37 21.43
N GLU A 237 -4.84 -61.38 20.74
CA GLU A 237 -5.74 -62.41 21.29
C GLU A 237 -5.48 -63.74 20.52
N PRO A 238 -5.99 -64.91 20.97
CA PRO A 238 -5.11 -66.07 21.15
C PRO A 238 -5.04 -67.05 19.95
N PRO A 239 -4.07 -67.98 19.95
CA PRO A 239 -3.89 -68.95 18.87
C PRO A 239 -4.85 -70.16 18.98
N ASN A 240 -5.21 -70.75 17.83
CA ASN A 240 -5.12 -72.20 17.64
C ASN A 240 -5.30 -72.64 16.17
N ASP A 241 -4.61 -73.74 15.86
CA ASP A 241 -4.89 -74.80 14.87
C ASP A 241 -5.29 -74.52 13.40
N LYS A 242 -4.46 -75.11 12.50
CA LYS A 242 -4.80 -75.96 11.32
C LYS A 242 -5.76 -75.37 10.24
N ASP A 243 -5.52 -75.49 8.92
CA ASP A 243 -4.95 -76.66 8.23
C ASP A 243 -4.42 -76.36 6.79
N ASN A 244 -3.76 -77.37 6.23
CA ASN A 244 -3.17 -77.51 4.88
C ASN A 244 -4.04 -77.10 3.65
N GLN A 245 -3.46 -76.41 2.65
CA GLN A 245 -3.13 -76.98 1.31
C GLN A 245 -2.59 -76.01 0.22
N ILE A 246 -1.35 -76.26 -0.22
CA ILE A 246 -0.86 -76.58 -1.59
C ILE A 246 -1.72 -76.15 -2.84
N LYS A 247 -1.15 -75.33 -3.75
CA LYS A 247 -0.81 -75.68 -5.18
C LYS A 247 -0.35 -74.48 -6.06
N ASN A 248 0.73 -74.72 -6.81
CA ASN A 248 1.09 -74.37 -8.22
C ASN A 248 0.55 -73.05 -8.82
N GLY A 249 1.31 -72.18 -9.50
CA GLY A 249 2.29 -72.35 -10.60
C GLY A 249 2.05 -71.19 -11.60
N ASN A 250 2.90 -70.77 -12.54
CA ASN A 250 4.20 -71.22 -13.07
C ASN A 250 5.21 -70.04 -12.94
N GLN A 251 6.52 -70.19 -12.83
CA GLN A 251 7.47 -70.68 -13.85
C GLN A 251 7.36 -69.98 -15.22
N GLU A 252 8.27 -69.04 -15.47
CA GLU A 252 9.14 -69.10 -16.65
C GLU A 252 10.55 -68.56 -16.26
N GLN A 253 11.61 -69.22 -16.74
CA GLN A 253 13.02 -68.88 -16.45
C GLN A 253 13.85 -68.98 -17.73
N LEU A 254 14.61 -67.92 -18.03
CA LEU A 254 15.93 -67.98 -18.67
C LEU A 254 16.75 -66.87 -17.99
N ASN A 255 17.57 -67.16 -16.97
CA ASN A 255 18.84 -67.88 -16.96
C ASN A 255 19.88 -67.35 -17.97
N ILE A 256 21.19 -67.12 -17.71
CA ILE A 256 22.07 -66.90 -16.52
C ILE A 256 23.48 -67.47 -16.87
N ASN A 257 24.56 -66.81 -16.41
CA ASN A 257 25.94 -67.33 -16.26
C ASN A 257 26.81 -67.59 -17.53
N GLN A 258 28.15 -67.76 -17.46
CA GLN A 258 29.06 -67.85 -16.29
C GLN A 258 30.53 -67.38 -16.51
N ASN A 259 31.30 -67.45 -15.41
CA ASN A 259 32.77 -67.52 -15.21
C ASN A 259 33.48 -66.18 -14.87
N GLU A 260 34.08 -65.97 -13.68
CA GLU A 260 35.13 -66.70 -12.91
C GLU A 260 36.57 -66.30 -13.34
N ASN A 261 37.57 -66.01 -12.48
CA ASN A 261 37.79 -66.37 -11.07
C ASN A 261 38.78 -65.43 -10.29
N ALA A 262 38.87 -65.62 -8.97
CA ALA A 262 40.03 -65.41 -8.06
C ALA A 262 40.78 -64.05 -7.86
N ALA A 263 40.46 -63.38 -6.74
CA ALA A 263 41.36 -63.00 -5.62
C ALA A 263 42.57 -62.02 -5.73
N ASN A 264 42.46 -60.94 -4.94
CA ASN A 264 43.42 -60.39 -3.94
C ASN A 264 44.57 -59.39 -4.28
N VAL A 265 44.42 -58.21 -3.66
CA VAL A 265 45.43 -57.38 -2.94
C VAL A 265 46.53 -56.63 -3.73
N ALA A 266 46.35 -55.31 -3.84
CA ALA A 266 47.31 -54.30 -3.35
C ALA A 266 46.61 -52.92 -3.20
N ASN A 267 47.04 -52.09 -2.26
CA ASN A 267 46.50 -50.74 -1.98
C ASN A 267 47.62 -49.68 -2.02
N GLY A 268 47.25 -48.43 -2.27
CA GLY A 268 47.96 -47.25 -1.75
C GLY A 268 48.98 -46.58 -2.66
N THR A 269 48.69 -45.34 -3.07
CA THR A 269 49.60 -44.47 -3.84
C THR A 269 50.20 -43.38 -2.96
N ASN A 270 51.54 -43.29 -2.98
CA ASN A 270 52.38 -42.08 -2.91
C ASN A 270 52.01 -40.92 -1.96
N ALA A 271 52.88 -40.68 -0.96
CA ALA A 271 53.70 -39.45 -0.92
C ALA A 271 54.92 -39.63 0.01
N LEU A 272 56.08 -39.11 -0.40
CA LEU A 272 57.29 -38.93 0.44
C LEU A 272 57.37 -37.46 0.88
N PRO A 273 57.99 -37.14 2.03
CA PRO A 273 59.45 -36.94 2.03
C PRO A 273 60.16 -37.57 3.23
N ASP A 274 61.46 -37.84 3.07
CA ASP A 274 62.35 -38.34 4.13
C ASP A 274 63.73 -37.70 4.02
N ASN A 275 64.30 -37.27 5.15
CA ASN A 275 65.73 -37.31 5.51
C ASN A 275 66.03 -36.57 6.82
N ASN A 276 66.98 -37.11 7.58
CA ASN A 276 67.34 -36.83 8.98
C ASN A 276 68.79 -37.35 9.19
N PRO A 277 69.44 -37.34 10.37
CA PRO A 277 69.32 -36.56 11.62
C PRO A 277 70.74 -35.94 11.92
N PRO A 278 71.38 -35.94 13.13
CA PRO A 278 70.94 -36.02 14.55
C PRO A 278 71.55 -34.95 15.49
N GLU A 279 71.13 -34.91 16.76
CA GLU A 279 71.93 -35.25 17.98
C GLU A 279 71.23 -34.91 19.31
N GLN A 280 71.31 -35.83 20.30
CA GLN A 280 71.33 -35.66 21.78
C GLN A 280 70.18 -34.88 22.52
N SER A 281 69.76 -35.17 23.78
CA SER A 281 69.88 -36.34 24.70
C SER A 281 69.02 -36.12 25.99
N GLY A 282 68.51 -37.20 26.64
CA GLY A 282 67.81 -37.19 27.95
C GLY A 282 66.27 -37.29 27.82
N GLU A 283 65.47 -38.11 28.56
CA GLU A 283 65.53 -38.66 29.94
C GLU A 283 65.38 -37.58 31.04
N ILE A 284 64.58 -37.69 32.12
CA ILE A 284 63.62 -38.71 32.64
C ILE A 284 62.64 -37.98 33.64
N GLN A 285 61.49 -38.42 34.18
CA GLN A 285 60.80 -39.72 34.35
C GLN A 285 59.23 -39.55 34.39
N GLU A 286 58.50 -40.61 34.74
CA GLU A 286 57.05 -40.69 35.06
C GLU A 286 56.75 -40.49 36.57
N GLU A 287 55.48 -40.26 36.97
CA GLU A 287 54.74 -41.21 37.86
C GLU A 287 53.23 -40.90 38.04
N ASN A 288 52.50 -41.80 38.73
CA ASN A 288 51.03 -41.99 38.68
C ASN A 288 50.25 -41.70 39.99
N GLU A 289 48.90 -41.81 39.89
CA GLU A 289 47.94 -42.39 40.87
C GLU A 289 47.15 -41.58 41.96
N ASN A 290 45.81 -41.61 41.78
CA ASN A 290 44.73 -42.06 42.70
C ASN A 290 44.37 -41.43 44.10
N LYS A 291 43.17 -40.81 44.13
CA LYS A 291 41.94 -41.14 44.95
C LYS A 291 41.69 -40.68 46.42
N SER A 292 40.38 -40.41 46.65
CA SER A 292 39.58 -40.54 47.91
C SER A 292 39.64 -39.35 48.91
N LYS A 293 38.64 -39.00 49.77
CA LYS A 293 37.25 -39.44 50.12
C LYS A 293 36.35 -38.16 50.17
N ILE A 294 35.03 -38.10 49.95
CA ILE A 294 33.83 -38.79 50.51
C ILE A 294 33.53 -38.48 52.00
N ASP A 295 32.40 -37.82 52.30
CA ASP A 295 31.35 -38.44 53.18
C ASP A 295 29.87 -38.01 52.87
N LYS A 296 28.89 -38.35 53.73
CA LYS A 296 27.55 -38.86 53.34
C LYS A 296 26.38 -38.48 54.29
N ILE A 297 25.56 -37.47 53.97
CA ILE A 297 24.14 -37.41 54.41
C ILE A 297 23.23 -37.10 53.20
N LYS A 298 22.34 -37.96 52.66
CA LYS A 298 21.77 -39.28 53.01
C LYS A 298 20.43 -39.28 53.80
N LYS A 299 19.31 -39.28 53.06
CA LYS A 299 18.05 -40.01 53.40
C LYS A 299 17.47 -40.68 52.13
N ARG A 300 16.55 -41.63 52.28
CA ARG A 300 16.25 -42.69 51.28
C ARG A 300 14.87 -42.62 50.62
N LYS A 301 14.85 -43.05 49.35
CA LYS A 301 13.73 -43.61 48.55
C LYS A 301 12.64 -44.35 49.36
N LYS A 302 11.36 -44.19 48.94
CA LYS A 302 10.63 -45.26 48.20
C LYS A 302 9.31 -44.77 47.55
N THR A 303 9.05 -45.32 46.36
CA THR A 303 7.75 -45.64 45.68
C THR A 303 6.43 -45.01 46.17
N GLU A 304 5.71 -44.30 45.28
CA GLU A 304 4.50 -44.83 44.58
C GLU A 304 3.99 -43.86 43.48
N ILE A 305 3.00 -44.27 42.67
CA ILE A 305 2.42 -43.50 41.55
C ILE A 305 0.97 -43.13 41.88
N PRO A 306 0.58 -41.87 41.63
CA PRO A 306 -0.73 -41.59 41.03
C PRO A 306 -0.60 -40.79 39.73
N ASN A 307 -1.25 -41.25 38.66
CA ASN A 307 -1.57 -40.40 37.52
C ASN A 307 -2.74 -39.47 37.89
N GLN A 308 -2.66 -38.17 37.58
CA GLN A 308 -3.69 -37.48 36.78
C GLN A 308 -3.30 -36.04 36.40
N ASN A 309 -3.15 -35.83 35.08
CA ASN A 309 -3.64 -34.69 34.30
C ASN A 309 -3.58 -33.27 34.90
N GLN A 310 -2.43 -32.57 34.76
CA GLN A 310 -2.44 -31.09 34.78
C GLN A 310 -1.22 -30.39 34.12
N SER A 311 -0.77 -30.85 32.94
CA SER A 311 0.38 -30.23 32.26
C SER A 311 0.47 -30.37 30.73
N GLU A 312 -0.65 -30.40 29.99
CA GLU A 312 -0.64 -30.36 28.51
C GLU A 312 -1.29 -29.09 27.91
N THR A 313 -2.05 -28.33 28.70
CA THR A 313 -2.97 -27.28 28.22
C THR A 313 -2.34 -25.92 27.85
N ILE A 314 -1.01 -25.83 27.70
CA ILE A 314 -0.28 -24.55 27.55
C ILE A 314 0.53 -24.45 26.23
N ILE A 315 0.63 -25.52 25.44
CA ILE A 315 1.50 -25.56 24.24
C ILE A 315 0.71 -25.53 22.90
N GLU A 316 -0.58 -25.86 22.87
CA GLU A 316 -1.34 -25.96 21.60
C GLU A 316 -1.80 -24.62 20.98
N THR A 317 -1.59 -23.46 21.63
CA THR A 317 -2.11 -22.16 21.17
C THR A 317 -1.21 -21.38 20.20
N LYS A 318 -0.17 -22.00 19.62
CA LYS A 318 0.68 -21.40 18.56
C LYS A 318 0.93 -22.36 17.39
N LEU A 319 -0.03 -22.45 16.46
CA LEU A 319 0.18 -22.70 15.01
C LEU A 319 -1.17 -22.76 14.27
N LYS A 320 -1.63 -21.62 13.74
CA LYS A 320 -2.72 -21.54 12.74
C LYS A 320 -2.32 -20.68 11.54
N ASP A 321 -1.07 -20.85 11.10
CA ASP A 321 -0.58 -20.24 9.87
C ASP A 321 -1.27 -20.83 8.64
N CYS A 322 -2.38 -20.21 8.26
CA CYS A 322 -3.01 -20.39 6.96
C CYS A 322 -2.05 -19.88 5.89
N TYR A 323 -1.53 -20.78 5.05
CA TYR A 323 -0.69 -20.45 3.90
C TYR A 323 -1.58 -20.29 2.66
N TYR A 324 -1.51 -19.13 2.01
CA TYR A 324 -1.99 -18.95 0.64
C TYR A 324 -0.97 -19.59 -0.31
N ILE A 325 -1.27 -20.79 -0.82
CA ILE A 325 -0.30 -21.61 -1.55
C ILE A 325 -0.17 -21.23 -3.04
N ASN A 326 -1.19 -20.57 -3.58
CA ASN A 326 -1.23 -20.10 -4.96
C ASN A 326 -1.39 -18.57 -5.02
N SER A 327 -0.74 -17.83 -4.12
CA SER A 327 -0.55 -16.38 -4.29
C SER A 327 0.41 -16.16 -5.47
N ARG A 328 -0.03 -15.44 -6.50
CA ARG A 328 0.79 -15.19 -7.70
C ARG A 328 1.53 -13.85 -7.62
N LEU A 329 2.69 -13.81 -8.25
CA LEU A 329 3.54 -12.64 -8.39
C LEU A 329 3.83 -12.41 -9.88
N ALA A 330 3.51 -11.20 -10.36
CA ALA A 330 3.97 -10.72 -11.65
C ALA A 330 5.34 -10.05 -11.48
N SER A 331 6.31 -10.43 -12.31
CA SER A 331 7.63 -9.80 -12.42
C SER A 331 7.88 -9.39 -13.87
N ALA A 332 8.49 -8.22 -14.09
CA ALA A 332 8.83 -7.76 -15.43
C ALA A 332 10.17 -7.01 -15.45
N GLY A 333 10.81 -6.97 -16.62
CA GLY A 333 12.17 -6.49 -16.74
C GLY A 333 12.59 -5.96 -18.10
N LYS A 334 13.91 -5.82 -18.23
CA LYS A 334 14.61 -5.32 -19.43
C LYS A 334 14.56 -6.31 -20.61
N ASP A 335 14.06 -7.52 -20.40
CA ASP A 335 13.86 -8.53 -21.45
C ASP A 335 12.52 -8.38 -22.21
N GLY A 336 11.67 -7.42 -21.85
CA GLY A 336 10.40 -7.14 -22.53
C GLY A 336 9.29 -8.15 -22.21
N SER A 337 9.51 -9.03 -21.23
CA SER A 337 8.53 -10.04 -20.79
C SER A 337 7.99 -9.75 -19.39
N ILE A 338 6.72 -10.10 -19.18
CA ILE A 338 6.09 -10.21 -17.86
C ILE A 338 5.95 -11.69 -17.55
N ARG A 339 6.42 -12.14 -16.40
CA ARG A 339 6.24 -13.51 -15.91
C ARG A 339 5.26 -13.48 -14.75
N ILE A 340 4.25 -14.33 -14.81
CA ILE A 340 3.35 -14.60 -13.70
C ILE A 340 3.81 -15.93 -13.12
N ASN A 341 4.30 -15.89 -11.88
CA ASN A 341 4.85 -17.05 -11.17
C ASN A 341 3.96 -17.35 -9.96
N ASN A 342 3.93 -18.60 -9.53
CA ASN A 342 3.56 -18.88 -8.14
C ASN A 342 4.73 -18.47 -7.23
N ILE A 343 4.44 -18.00 -6.01
CA ILE A 343 5.48 -17.62 -5.04
C ILE A 343 6.20 -18.85 -4.48
N LEU A 344 5.46 -19.93 -4.18
CA LEU A 344 6.00 -21.09 -3.45
C LEU A 344 6.52 -22.21 -4.36
N SER A 345 5.89 -22.45 -5.50
CA SER A 345 6.47 -23.30 -6.55
C SER A 345 7.20 -22.41 -7.56
N ASN A 346 8.45 -22.73 -7.89
CA ASN A 346 9.25 -22.04 -8.93
C ASN A 346 8.76 -22.40 -10.36
N SER A 347 7.44 -22.31 -10.54
CA SER A 347 6.68 -22.63 -11.73
C SER A 347 6.13 -21.33 -12.31
N VAL A 348 6.52 -21.02 -13.54
CA VAL A 348 5.93 -19.93 -14.31
C VAL A 348 4.54 -20.39 -14.78
N ASP A 349 3.48 -19.71 -14.33
CA ASP A 349 2.09 -19.91 -14.78
C ASP A 349 1.97 -19.41 -16.22
N LYS A 350 2.35 -18.15 -16.46
CA LYS A 350 2.19 -17.45 -17.74
C LYS A 350 3.38 -16.56 -18.04
N ILE A 351 3.73 -16.42 -19.33
CA ILE A 351 4.65 -15.41 -19.83
C ILE A 351 3.90 -14.55 -20.84
N LEU A 352 3.86 -13.24 -20.61
CA LEU A 352 3.29 -12.25 -21.51
C LEU A 352 4.46 -11.56 -22.25
N THR A 353 4.40 -11.52 -23.57
CA THR A 353 5.43 -10.90 -24.44
C THR A 353 4.77 -10.02 -25.49
N GLY A 354 5.49 -8.98 -25.93
CA GLY A 354 4.98 -8.03 -26.94
C GLY A 354 5.43 -6.58 -26.74
N HIS A 355 6.06 -6.25 -25.61
CA HIS A 355 6.90 -5.07 -25.50
C HIS A 355 8.23 -5.30 -26.25
N THR A 356 8.73 -4.28 -26.94
CA THR A 356 9.96 -4.35 -27.73
C THR A 356 11.18 -3.82 -26.97
N ASN A 357 10.95 -3.16 -25.84
CA ASN A 357 11.99 -2.55 -25.00
C ASN A 357 11.72 -2.82 -23.51
N THR A 358 12.49 -2.20 -22.62
CA THR A 358 12.43 -2.45 -21.16
C THR A 358 11.07 -2.08 -20.58
N ILE A 359 10.43 -3.02 -19.88
CA ILE A 359 9.25 -2.72 -19.06
C ILE A 359 9.71 -1.92 -17.83
N THR A 360 9.00 -0.83 -17.52
CA THR A 360 9.38 0.13 -16.47
C THR A 360 8.53 -0.02 -15.22
N CYS A 361 7.21 -0.16 -15.38
CA CYS A 361 6.28 -0.41 -14.29
C CYS A 361 5.13 -1.34 -14.72
N ILE A 362 4.75 -2.27 -13.85
CA ILE A 362 3.57 -3.13 -13.97
C ILE A 362 2.63 -2.96 -12.79
N LEU A 363 1.32 -3.10 -13.04
CA LEU A 363 0.27 -3.05 -12.03
C LEU A 363 -0.78 -4.14 -12.29
N TRP A 364 -1.29 -4.77 -11.25
CA TRP A 364 -2.36 -5.77 -11.32
C TRP A 364 -3.71 -5.11 -10.97
N SER A 365 -4.73 -5.32 -11.81
CA SER A 365 -6.11 -4.86 -11.62
C SER A 365 -6.82 -5.59 -10.47
N GLY A 366 -7.68 -4.89 -9.74
CA GLY A 366 -8.56 -5.51 -8.76
C GLY A 366 -9.82 -6.14 -9.35
N VAL A 367 -10.05 -6.08 -10.66
CA VAL A 367 -11.28 -6.60 -11.28
C VAL A 367 -11.33 -8.14 -11.24
N ASN A 368 -12.53 -8.68 -11.02
CA ASN A 368 -12.91 -10.10 -10.95
C ASN A 368 -12.03 -11.04 -11.80
N GLU A 369 -11.67 -12.22 -11.26
CA GLU A 369 -10.79 -13.25 -11.86
C GLU A 369 -10.80 -13.34 -13.41
N LYS A 370 -11.97 -13.55 -14.04
CA LYS A 370 -12.12 -13.70 -15.51
C LYS A 370 -11.72 -12.45 -16.31
N ASN A 371 -11.85 -11.28 -15.68
CA ASN A 371 -11.54 -9.96 -16.21
C ASN A 371 -10.34 -9.34 -15.50
N SER A 372 -9.53 -10.14 -14.79
CA SER A 372 -8.33 -9.66 -14.11
C SER A 372 -7.30 -9.25 -15.16
N ARG A 373 -6.81 -8.01 -15.03
CA ARG A 373 -5.88 -7.38 -15.99
C ARG A 373 -4.52 -7.12 -15.36
N ILE A 374 -3.46 -7.17 -16.17
CA ILE A 374 -2.19 -6.53 -15.86
C ILE A 374 -2.04 -5.32 -16.78
N TYR A 375 -1.62 -4.19 -16.24
CA TYR A 375 -1.20 -3.00 -16.96
C TYR A 375 0.33 -2.96 -16.97
N SER A 376 0.95 -2.70 -18.12
CA SER A 376 2.40 -2.54 -18.23
C SER A 376 2.78 -1.31 -19.04
N SER A 377 3.87 -0.67 -18.64
CA SER A 377 4.47 0.51 -19.27
C SER A 377 5.92 0.22 -19.65
N SER A 378 6.42 0.86 -20.72
CA SER A 378 7.71 0.49 -21.32
C SER A 378 8.45 1.67 -21.97
N ARG A 379 9.76 1.48 -22.16
CA ARG A 379 10.63 2.34 -22.97
C ARG A 379 10.44 2.16 -24.49
N ASP A 380 9.44 1.40 -24.92
CA ASP A 380 8.97 1.38 -26.32
C ASP A 380 7.84 2.39 -26.60
N THR A 381 7.63 3.32 -25.67
CA THR A 381 6.57 4.37 -25.66
C THR A 381 5.14 3.84 -25.57
N THR A 382 4.95 2.52 -25.46
CA THR A 382 3.62 1.90 -25.35
C THR A 382 3.20 1.60 -23.91
N ILE A 383 1.88 1.55 -23.72
CA ILE A 383 1.23 1.00 -22.52
C ILE A 383 0.32 -0.13 -22.97
N LYS A 384 0.46 -1.31 -22.37
CA LYS A 384 -0.27 -2.51 -22.75
C LYS A 384 -1.15 -3.00 -21.61
N ILE A 385 -2.34 -3.48 -21.96
CA ILE A 385 -3.31 -4.03 -21.02
C ILE A 385 -3.56 -5.49 -21.40
N TRP A 386 -3.24 -6.40 -20.49
CA TRP A 386 -3.26 -7.85 -20.71
C TRP A 386 -4.38 -8.48 -19.90
N ASN A 387 -5.11 -9.44 -20.48
CA ASN A 387 -6.02 -10.31 -19.74
C ASN A 387 -5.21 -11.45 -19.09
N VAL A 388 -5.21 -11.55 -17.76
CA VAL A 388 -4.47 -12.59 -17.02
C VAL A 388 -5.08 -13.97 -17.23
N TYR A 389 -6.41 -14.07 -17.31
CA TYR A 389 -7.12 -15.33 -17.49
C TYR A 389 -6.82 -15.96 -18.87
N ASN A 390 -6.95 -15.18 -19.96
CA ASN A 390 -6.70 -15.62 -21.34
C ASN A 390 -5.24 -15.50 -21.80
N SER A 391 -4.36 -14.84 -21.06
CA SER A 391 -3.00 -14.45 -21.48
C SER A 391 -2.93 -13.53 -22.71
N THR A 392 -4.04 -12.90 -23.12
CA THR A 392 -4.13 -12.09 -24.34
C THR A 392 -3.86 -10.61 -24.10
N LEU A 393 -3.34 -9.91 -25.12
CA LEU A 393 -3.32 -8.45 -25.17
C LEU A 393 -4.74 -7.93 -25.48
N ILE A 394 -5.28 -7.05 -24.64
CA ILE A 394 -6.59 -6.39 -24.85
C ILE A 394 -6.40 -5.04 -25.56
N TYR A 395 -5.40 -4.27 -25.14
CA TYR A 395 -5.22 -2.88 -25.57
C TYR A 395 -3.73 -2.51 -25.67
N ASP A 396 -3.39 -1.75 -26.71
CA ASP A 396 -2.03 -1.27 -27.02
C ASP A 396 -2.06 0.25 -27.26
N PHE A 397 -1.76 1.02 -26.22
CA PHE A 397 -1.79 2.48 -26.26
C PHE A 397 -0.46 3.06 -26.71
N LYS A 398 -0.49 3.91 -27.75
CA LYS A 398 0.69 4.53 -28.39
C LYS A 398 0.63 6.07 -28.42
N GLY A 399 0.11 6.69 -27.36
CA GLY A 399 -0.04 8.14 -27.27
C GLY A 399 1.18 8.90 -26.72
N HIS A 400 2.09 8.23 -26.01
CA HIS A 400 3.35 8.84 -25.53
C HIS A 400 4.40 8.86 -26.64
N LYS A 401 5.16 9.97 -26.74
CA LYS A 401 6.21 10.13 -27.77
C LYS A 401 7.59 9.66 -27.33
N HIS A 402 7.80 9.48 -26.04
CA HIS A 402 9.03 8.97 -25.44
C HIS A 402 8.75 7.84 -24.46
N TRP A 403 9.80 7.34 -23.79
CA TRP A 403 9.74 6.29 -22.78
C TRP A 403 8.67 6.59 -21.72
N VAL A 404 7.89 5.59 -21.34
CA VAL A 404 6.93 5.69 -20.22
C VAL A 404 7.66 5.25 -18.95
N ASN A 405 7.84 6.16 -18.00
CA ASN A 405 8.65 5.93 -16.81
C ASN A 405 7.84 5.34 -15.65
N THR A 406 6.59 5.76 -15.53
CA THR A 406 5.78 5.58 -14.33
C THR A 406 4.32 5.34 -14.69
N LEU A 407 3.66 4.53 -13.85
CA LEU A 407 2.30 4.05 -14.00
C LEU A 407 1.68 3.98 -12.60
N SER A 408 0.43 4.43 -12.45
CA SER A 408 -0.36 4.29 -11.22
C SER A 408 -1.83 4.04 -11.57
N ILE A 409 -2.55 3.35 -10.68
CA ILE A 409 -3.97 3.01 -10.83
C ILE A 409 -4.76 3.57 -9.65
N ASN A 410 -6.00 4.02 -9.86
CA ASN A 410 -6.81 4.65 -8.80
C ASN A 410 -7.03 3.73 -7.59
N SER A 411 -7.02 2.40 -7.79
CA SER A 411 -7.15 1.38 -6.75
C SER A 411 -5.82 1.02 -6.02
N GLU A 412 -4.66 1.57 -6.41
CA GLU A 412 -3.32 1.07 -6.05
C GLU A 412 -3.09 0.89 -4.55
N ARG A 413 -3.38 1.90 -3.72
CA ARG A 413 -3.19 1.84 -2.27
C ARG A 413 -4.09 0.76 -1.64
N ILE A 414 -5.31 0.56 -2.14
CA ILE A 414 -6.22 -0.48 -1.62
C ILE A 414 -5.71 -1.87 -1.98
N LEU A 415 -5.22 -2.07 -3.21
CA LEU A 415 -4.69 -3.37 -3.65
C LEU A 415 -3.39 -3.74 -2.91
N LYS A 416 -2.53 -2.75 -2.59
CA LYS A 416 -1.36 -2.92 -1.73
C LYS A 416 -1.73 -3.24 -0.27
N ASN A 417 -2.77 -2.59 0.26
CA ASN A 417 -3.17 -2.75 1.66
C ASN A 417 -3.96 -4.05 1.91
N GLY A 418 -4.72 -4.54 0.92
CA GLY A 418 -5.44 -5.82 0.95
C GLY A 418 -6.54 -5.90 2.02
N ILE A 419 -6.14 -6.23 3.25
CA ILE A 419 -6.98 -6.38 4.45
C ILE A 419 -6.74 -5.22 5.45
N TYR A 420 -5.56 -4.62 5.37
CA TYR A 420 -5.00 -3.67 6.31
C TYR A 420 -5.48 -2.25 6.03
N ASN A 421 -6.79 -2.07 6.13
CA ASN A 421 -7.38 -0.76 6.40
C ASN A 421 -6.94 -0.26 7.78
N LEU A 422 -6.98 1.05 7.97
CA LEU A 422 -6.56 1.75 9.19
C LEU A 422 -7.23 1.15 10.45
N ASP A 423 -8.54 0.88 10.38
CA ASP A 423 -9.33 0.23 11.45
C ASP A 423 -8.87 -1.19 11.77
N THR A 424 -8.35 -1.95 10.78
CA THR A 424 -7.75 -3.28 11.02
C THR A 424 -6.44 -3.14 11.79
N ILE A 425 -5.57 -2.23 11.36
CA ILE A 425 -4.21 -2.05 11.89
C ILE A 425 -4.28 -1.58 13.36
N ILE A 426 -5.17 -0.63 13.65
CA ILE A 426 -5.31 -0.03 14.98
C ILE A 426 -5.91 -1.03 15.98
N ASN A 427 -6.98 -1.74 15.61
CA ASN A 427 -7.65 -2.67 16.52
C ASN A 427 -6.96 -4.05 16.63
N LYS A 428 -5.97 -4.36 15.77
CA LYS A 428 -5.21 -5.63 15.75
C LYS A 428 -6.09 -6.90 15.76
N ILE A 429 -7.28 -6.83 15.15
CA ILE A 429 -8.24 -7.95 15.13
C ILE A 429 -7.80 -9.01 14.13
N ASP A 430 -7.68 -10.26 14.59
CA ASP A 430 -7.57 -11.44 13.73
C ASP A 430 -8.86 -11.65 12.93
N ILE A 431 -8.79 -11.47 11.62
CA ILE A 431 -9.95 -11.52 10.71
C ILE A 431 -10.02 -12.90 10.07
N GLU A 432 -10.90 -13.78 10.58
CA GLU A 432 -11.05 -15.15 10.05
C GLU A 432 -11.37 -15.19 8.54
N ASN A 433 -12.03 -14.17 8.00
CA ASN A 433 -12.44 -14.06 6.59
C ASN A 433 -11.69 -12.96 5.81
N HIS A 434 -10.35 -12.99 5.85
CA HIS A 434 -9.46 -12.02 5.18
C HIS A 434 -9.85 -11.69 3.71
N ILE A 435 -10.07 -12.71 2.87
CA ILE A 435 -10.42 -12.56 1.45
C ILE A 435 -11.71 -11.74 1.30
N ASN A 436 -12.75 -12.08 2.06
CA ASN A 436 -14.08 -11.49 1.89
C ASN A 436 -14.14 -10.06 2.47
N LYS A 437 -13.34 -9.73 3.49
CA LYS A 437 -13.12 -8.33 3.90
C LYS A 437 -12.44 -7.51 2.78
N SER A 438 -11.40 -8.06 2.15
CA SER A 438 -10.69 -7.41 1.04
C SER A 438 -11.60 -7.17 -0.18
N LYS A 439 -12.43 -8.16 -0.57
CA LYS A 439 -13.48 -8.00 -1.60
C LYS A 439 -14.41 -6.82 -1.28
N ASN A 440 -14.87 -6.71 -0.04
CA ASN A 440 -15.80 -5.65 0.37
C ASN A 440 -15.17 -4.26 0.32
N ILE A 441 -13.90 -4.12 0.72
CA ILE A 441 -13.15 -2.85 0.63
C ILE A 441 -13.02 -2.41 -0.82
N TYR A 442 -12.53 -3.29 -1.71
CA TYR A 442 -12.38 -2.99 -3.13
C TYR A 442 -13.73 -2.67 -3.81
N ASN A 443 -14.77 -3.45 -3.54
CA ASN A 443 -16.10 -3.22 -4.09
C ASN A 443 -16.70 -1.87 -3.62
N ASN A 444 -16.47 -1.46 -2.37
CA ASN A 444 -16.94 -0.17 -1.87
C ASN A 444 -16.17 1.01 -2.50
N PHE A 445 -14.88 0.86 -2.77
CA PHE A 445 -14.12 1.84 -3.56
C PHE A 445 -14.63 1.95 -5.00
N LEU A 446 -14.85 0.82 -5.68
CA LEU A 446 -15.30 0.81 -7.07
C LEU A 446 -16.70 1.41 -7.26
N LYS A 447 -17.60 1.27 -6.27
CA LYS A 447 -18.90 1.98 -6.23
C LYS A 447 -18.73 3.51 -6.25
N ASN A 448 -17.69 4.03 -5.59
CA ASN A 448 -17.46 5.48 -5.46
C ASN A 448 -16.74 6.09 -6.68
N GLN A 449 -16.09 5.28 -7.51
CA GLN A 449 -15.28 5.71 -8.66
C GLN A 449 -15.80 5.22 -10.03
N ASN A 450 -16.85 4.40 -10.05
CA ASN A 450 -17.47 3.72 -11.19
C ASN A 450 -16.57 2.75 -12.01
N HIS A 451 -15.31 3.09 -12.23
CA HIS A 451 -14.37 2.39 -13.10
C HIS A 451 -12.93 2.43 -12.56
N GLU A 452 -12.08 1.48 -12.98
CA GLU A 452 -10.64 1.62 -12.80
C GLU A 452 -10.08 2.68 -13.76
N LYS A 453 -9.15 3.50 -13.25
CA LYS A 453 -8.47 4.55 -14.01
C LYS A 453 -6.96 4.42 -13.84
N LEU A 454 -6.25 4.56 -14.94
CA LEU A 454 -4.80 4.39 -15.05
C LEU A 454 -4.18 5.74 -15.42
N VAL A 455 -3.12 6.16 -14.74
CA VAL A 455 -2.33 7.34 -15.13
C VAL A 455 -0.89 6.93 -15.38
N SER A 456 -0.28 7.56 -16.38
CA SER A 456 1.05 7.23 -16.87
C SER A 456 1.83 8.51 -17.16
N GLY A 457 3.14 8.51 -16.90
CA GLY A 457 4.03 9.64 -17.15
C GLY A 457 5.22 9.27 -18.03
N SER A 458 5.63 10.18 -18.92
CA SER A 458 6.70 9.98 -19.89
C SER A 458 7.83 11.00 -19.79
N ASP A 459 8.99 10.64 -20.36
CA ASP A 459 10.11 11.53 -20.63
C ASP A 459 9.72 12.75 -21.49
N ASP A 460 8.65 12.69 -22.28
CA ASP A 460 8.16 13.84 -23.09
C ASP A 460 7.47 14.95 -22.27
N GLY A 461 7.44 14.82 -20.93
CA GLY A 461 6.80 15.78 -20.02
C GLY A 461 5.28 15.69 -19.97
N THR A 462 4.66 14.75 -20.69
CA THR A 462 3.22 14.53 -20.66
C THR A 462 2.82 13.41 -19.70
N LEU A 463 1.56 13.48 -19.26
CA LEU A 463 0.89 12.32 -18.70
C LEU A 463 -0.31 11.94 -19.57
N HIS A 464 -0.74 10.68 -19.47
CA HIS A 464 -1.97 10.20 -20.08
C HIS A 464 -2.82 9.48 -19.02
N LEU A 465 -4.07 9.94 -18.87
CA LEU A 465 -5.12 9.30 -18.07
C LEU A 465 -5.95 8.40 -18.99
N ILE A 466 -6.07 7.13 -18.63
CA ILE A 466 -6.79 6.11 -19.39
C ILE A 466 -7.89 5.53 -18.48
N GLU A 467 -9.14 5.71 -18.86
CA GLU A 467 -10.31 5.20 -18.15
C GLU A 467 -10.73 3.85 -18.73
N CYS A 468 -10.79 2.82 -17.88
CA CYS A 468 -11.16 1.47 -18.29
C CYS A 468 -12.67 1.25 -18.13
N LEU A 469 -13.42 1.63 -19.17
CA LEU A 469 -14.88 1.54 -19.17
C LEU A 469 -15.36 0.07 -19.22
N LYS A 470 -16.66 -0.12 -19.00
CA LYS A 470 -17.32 -1.42 -19.24
C LYS A 470 -17.25 -1.77 -20.74
N ASN A 471 -17.17 -3.07 -21.04
CA ASN A 471 -17.05 -3.64 -22.39
C ASN A 471 -15.72 -3.29 -23.11
N ASP A 472 -14.60 -3.27 -22.37
CA ASP A 472 -13.23 -3.05 -22.87
C ASP A 472 -13.06 -1.83 -23.81
N LYS A 473 -13.86 -0.78 -23.56
CA LYS A 473 -13.67 0.55 -24.16
C LYS A 473 -12.72 1.38 -23.29
N TYR A 474 -11.85 2.13 -23.94
CA TYR A 474 -10.86 2.97 -23.28
C TYR A 474 -11.02 4.43 -23.72
N LYS A 475 -11.19 5.33 -22.75
CA LYS A 475 -11.18 6.78 -22.97
C LYS A 475 -9.85 7.34 -22.48
N THR A 476 -9.21 8.20 -23.27
CA THR A 476 -7.84 8.67 -23.02
C THR A 476 -7.76 10.20 -23.00
N THR A 477 -7.39 10.79 -21.87
CA THR A 477 -7.16 12.23 -21.73
C THR A 477 -5.66 12.51 -21.62
N ARG A 478 -5.16 13.48 -22.40
CA ARG A 478 -3.77 13.93 -22.35
C ARG A 478 -3.61 15.09 -21.36
N LEU A 479 -2.73 14.89 -20.39
CA LEU A 479 -2.38 15.84 -19.33
C LEU A 479 -1.12 16.61 -19.77
N LEU A 480 -1.25 17.92 -19.95
CA LEU A 480 -0.16 18.79 -20.39
C LEU A 480 0.25 19.75 -19.26
N GLY A 481 1.55 19.86 -18.98
CA GLY A 481 2.04 20.86 -18.04
C GLY A 481 3.51 20.78 -17.66
N HIS A 482 4.10 19.58 -17.51
CA HIS A 482 5.52 19.49 -17.12
C HIS A 482 6.45 19.90 -18.27
N GLN A 483 7.56 20.56 -17.91
CA GLN A 483 8.55 21.08 -18.86
C GLN A 483 9.70 20.10 -19.13
N LYS A 484 9.72 18.96 -18.42
CA LYS A 484 10.78 17.94 -18.40
C LYS A 484 10.18 16.57 -18.05
N PRO A 485 10.91 15.46 -18.24
CA PRO A 485 10.49 14.12 -17.84
C PRO A 485 9.67 14.01 -16.56
N VAL A 486 8.56 13.27 -16.65
CA VAL A 486 7.76 12.86 -15.49
C VAL A 486 8.37 11.57 -14.94
N ILE A 487 8.66 11.55 -13.65
CA ILE A 487 9.47 10.47 -13.01
C ILE A 487 8.59 9.55 -12.18
N HIS A 488 7.69 10.10 -11.36
CA HIS A 488 6.76 9.34 -10.56
C HIS A 488 5.38 9.98 -10.58
N THR A 489 4.33 9.18 -10.78
CA THR A 489 2.95 9.60 -10.62
C THR A 489 2.24 8.66 -9.66
N GLN A 490 1.31 9.19 -8.85
CA GLN A 490 0.50 8.38 -7.94
C GLN A 490 -0.90 8.98 -7.78
N PHE A 491 -1.94 8.15 -7.86
CA PHE A 491 -3.28 8.51 -7.43
C PHE A 491 -3.35 8.69 -5.90
N SER A 492 -4.26 9.56 -5.44
CA SER A 492 -4.65 9.60 -4.03
C SER A 492 -5.34 8.29 -3.62
N PRO A 493 -5.27 7.87 -2.33
CA PRO A 493 -5.97 6.68 -1.84
C PRO A 493 -7.48 6.64 -2.13
N ASN A 494 -8.14 7.79 -2.27
CA ASN A 494 -9.55 7.91 -2.65
C ASN A 494 -9.81 8.00 -4.18
N GLY A 495 -8.75 7.99 -5.01
CA GLY A 495 -8.81 8.08 -6.47
C GLY A 495 -9.22 9.44 -7.07
N LYS A 496 -9.63 10.43 -6.26
CA LYS A 496 -10.12 11.74 -6.75
C LYS A 496 -9.01 12.69 -7.22
N PHE A 497 -7.75 12.45 -6.86
CA PHE A 497 -6.61 13.27 -7.27
C PHE A 497 -5.49 12.42 -7.87
N ILE A 498 -4.66 13.06 -8.70
CA ILE A 498 -3.39 12.54 -9.23
C ILE A 498 -2.30 13.53 -8.82
N ALA A 499 -1.17 13.02 -8.36
CA ALA A 499 0.06 13.79 -8.17
C ALA A 499 1.17 13.29 -9.11
N SER A 500 1.96 14.21 -9.68
CA SER A 500 3.08 13.88 -10.56
C SER A 500 4.33 14.71 -10.25
N SER A 501 5.48 14.04 -10.15
CA SER A 501 6.82 14.66 -9.97
C SER A 501 7.62 14.63 -11.26
N SER A 502 8.51 15.62 -11.41
CA SER A 502 9.31 15.81 -12.62
C SER A 502 10.68 16.41 -12.34
N PHE A 503 11.58 16.22 -13.30
CA PHE A 503 12.85 16.95 -13.39
C PHE A 503 12.68 18.47 -13.59
N ASP A 504 11.46 18.99 -13.81
CA ASP A 504 11.15 20.43 -13.76
C ASP A 504 11.04 21.02 -12.34
N LYS A 505 11.43 20.24 -11.31
CA LYS A 505 11.46 20.62 -9.88
C LYS A 505 10.07 20.85 -9.25
N SER A 506 9.00 20.57 -9.99
CA SER A 506 7.63 20.78 -9.51
C SER A 506 6.89 19.47 -9.26
N ILE A 507 5.93 19.53 -8.34
CA ILE A 507 4.86 18.54 -8.23
C ILE A 507 3.59 19.17 -8.79
N ARG A 508 2.88 18.50 -9.70
CA ARG A 508 1.56 18.94 -10.19
C ARG A 508 0.45 18.06 -9.65
N ILE A 509 -0.67 18.70 -9.32
CA ILE A 509 -1.90 18.04 -8.86
C ILE A 509 -2.98 18.20 -9.94
N TRP A 510 -3.65 17.10 -10.24
CA TRP A 510 -4.69 17.00 -11.26
C TRP A 510 -5.92 16.29 -10.68
N SER A 511 -7.10 16.55 -11.26
CA SER A 511 -8.31 15.77 -10.99
C SER A 511 -8.14 14.35 -11.51
N GLY A 512 -8.31 13.36 -10.63
CA GLY A 512 -8.41 11.94 -11.01
C GLY A 512 -9.72 11.60 -11.71
N ILE A 513 -10.69 12.51 -11.72
CA ILE A 513 -11.96 12.35 -12.41
C ILE A 513 -11.75 12.60 -13.91
N ASP A 514 -11.37 13.81 -14.31
CA ASP A 514 -11.33 14.21 -15.72
C ASP A 514 -9.92 14.31 -16.31
N GLY A 515 -8.89 14.38 -15.46
CA GLY A 515 -7.56 14.83 -15.84
C GLY A 515 -7.42 16.36 -15.96
N THR A 516 -8.33 17.16 -15.39
CA THR A 516 -8.13 18.62 -15.34
C THR A 516 -7.01 19.00 -14.38
N TYR A 517 -6.10 19.88 -14.81
CA TYR A 517 -5.07 20.47 -13.95
C TYR A 517 -5.72 21.27 -12.79
N LEU A 518 -5.15 21.17 -11.59
CA LEU A 518 -5.65 21.87 -10.39
C LEU A 518 -4.59 22.81 -9.80
N ALA A 519 -3.37 22.31 -9.56
CA ALA A 519 -2.33 23.08 -8.87
C ALA A 519 -0.91 22.65 -9.25
N VAL A 520 0.05 23.53 -8.96
CA VAL A 520 1.48 23.22 -8.99
C VAL A 520 2.12 23.63 -7.67
N PHE A 521 2.81 22.69 -7.05
CA PHE A 521 3.62 22.88 -5.87
C PHE A 521 5.07 23.15 -6.29
N ARG A 522 5.64 24.25 -5.79
CA ARG A 522 7.00 24.71 -6.06
C ARG A 522 7.70 24.95 -4.73
N GLY A 523 8.98 24.60 -4.66
CA GLY A 523 9.80 24.75 -3.45
C GLY A 523 11.05 23.87 -3.46
N HIS A 524 11.03 22.74 -4.18
CA HIS A 524 12.25 21.99 -4.47
C HIS A 524 13.20 22.79 -5.39
N VAL A 525 14.48 22.74 -5.05
CA VAL A 525 15.60 23.33 -5.78
C VAL A 525 16.19 22.30 -6.75
N GLY A 526 16.01 21.00 -6.49
CA GLY A 526 16.41 19.89 -7.34
C GLY A 526 15.24 19.22 -8.08
N PRO A 527 15.51 18.33 -9.03
CA PRO A 527 14.54 17.36 -9.55
C PRO A 527 13.77 16.63 -8.44
N ALA A 528 12.44 16.54 -8.55
CA ALA A 528 11.63 15.73 -7.64
C ALA A 528 11.57 14.28 -8.17
N TYR A 529 11.97 13.32 -7.34
CA TYR A 529 12.09 11.91 -7.76
C TYR A 529 10.81 11.12 -7.46
N LYS A 530 10.36 11.12 -6.21
CA LYS A 530 9.17 10.37 -5.76
C LYS A 530 8.21 11.20 -4.92
N ILE A 531 7.01 10.67 -4.82
CA ILE A 531 5.84 11.20 -4.11
C ILE A 531 5.22 10.04 -3.33
N ALA A 532 4.76 10.30 -2.11
CA ALA A 532 3.88 9.43 -1.35
C ALA A 532 2.69 10.21 -0.78
N TRP A 533 1.48 9.65 -0.91
CA TRP A 533 0.24 10.20 -0.35
C TRP A 533 -0.02 9.72 1.08
N SER A 534 -0.51 10.61 1.95
CA SER A 534 -1.10 10.24 3.24
C SER A 534 -2.39 9.44 3.04
N ILE A 535 -2.69 8.51 3.96
CA ILE A 535 -3.87 7.63 3.85
C ILE A 535 -5.21 8.39 3.88
N ASP A 536 -5.25 9.56 4.53
CA ASP A 536 -6.42 10.45 4.59
C ASP A 536 -6.57 11.39 3.37
N ASN A 537 -5.63 11.36 2.41
CA ASN A 537 -5.57 12.23 1.22
C ASN A 537 -5.32 13.73 1.50
N ASN A 538 -5.09 14.13 2.76
CA ASN A 538 -4.89 15.54 3.13
C ASN A 538 -3.48 16.06 2.78
N TYR A 539 -2.51 15.15 2.69
CA TYR A 539 -1.11 15.48 2.51
C TYR A 539 -0.42 14.66 1.40
N ILE A 540 0.57 15.28 0.77
CA ILE A 540 1.61 14.62 -0.02
C ILE A 540 2.94 14.92 0.64
N ILE A 541 3.83 13.94 0.67
CA ILE A 541 5.26 14.18 0.87
C ILE A 541 6.04 13.84 -0.39
N SER A 542 7.04 14.66 -0.73
CA SER A 542 7.91 14.48 -1.90
C SER A 542 9.38 14.46 -1.52
N CYS A 543 10.19 13.73 -2.29
CA CYS A 543 11.64 13.67 -2.13
C CYS A 543 12.37 14.15 -3.41
N SER A 544 13.58 14.67 -3.24
CA SER A 544 14.31 15.36 -4.31
C SER A 544 15.82 15.13 -4.28
N GLN A 545 16.48 15.50 -5.38
CA GLN A 545 17.93 15.61 -5.49
C GLN A 545 18.52 16.69 -4.56
N ASP A 546 17.74 17.67 -4.10
CA ASP A 546 18.19 18.73 -3.19
C ASP A 546 18.34 18.31 -1.70
N SER A 547 18.39 17.00 -1.44
CA SER A 547 18.44 16.34 -0.12
C SER A 547 17.29 16.67 0.85
N THR A 548 16.30 17.47 0.44
CA THR A 548 15.11 17.76 1.25
C THR A 548 13.94 16.84 0.95
N LEU A 549 13.13 16.65 1.97
CA LEU A 549 11.76 16.15 1.87
C LEU A 549 10.82 17.33 2.10
N LYS A 550 9.66 17.37 1.43
CA LYS A 550 8.70 18.48 1.58
C LYS A 550 7.27 17.99 1.73
N LEU A 551 6.57 18.51 2.74
CA LEU A 551 5.20 18.14 3.09
C LEU A 551 4.22 19.20 2.58
N TRP A 552 3.25 18.78 1.77
CA TRP A 552 2.30 19.65 1.07
C TRP A 552 0.86 19.39 1.49
N ARG A 553 0.03 20.44 1.59
CA ARG A 553 -1.38 20.37 1.96
C ARG A 553 -2.31 20.34 0.75
N ILE A 554 -3.39 19.55 0.80
CA ILE A 554 -4.26 19.29 -0.36
C ILE A 554 -5.72 19.67 -0.12
N ASN A 555 -6.18 19.80 1.14
CA ASN A 555 -7.57 20.11 1.50
C ASN A 555 -8.15 21.32 0.75
N HIS A 556 -7.33 22.33 0.47
CA HIS A 556 -7.72 23.54 -0.26
C HIS A 556 -8.21 23.28 -1.70
N LEU A 557 -7.91 22.11 -2.28
CA LEU A 557 -8.36 21.70 -3.61
C LEU A 557 -9.68 20.91 -3.59
N VAL A 558 -10.16 20.46 -2.42
CA VAL A 558 -11.41 19.69 -2.30
C VAL A 558 -12.65 20.51 -2.71
N PRO A 559 -12.81 21.79 -2.34
CA PRO A 559 -13.92 22.62 -2.83
C PRO A 559 -13.90 22.83 -4.35
N LEU A 560 -12.70 22.83 -4.97
CA LEU A 560 -12.54 22.97 -6.42
C LEU A 560 -12.96 21.70 -7.19
N LEU A 561 -12.99 20.54 -6.54
CA LEU A 561 -13.62 19.34 -7.08
C LEU A 561 -15.14 19.39 -6.93
N LYS A 562 -15.66 19.73 -5.74
CA LYS A 562 -17.12 19.82 -5.51
C LYS A 562 -17.81 20.75 -6.51
N LYS A 563 -17.28 21.98 -6.68
CA LYS A 563 -17.78 22.94 -7.67
C LYS A 563 -17.68 22.45 -9.12
N LYS A 564 -16.87 21.44 -9.44
CA LYS A 564 -16.81 20.81 -10.78
C LYS A 564 -17.75 19.62 -10.92
N GLU A 565 -17.94 18.85 -9.86
CA GLU A 565 -18.95 17.79 -9.78
C GLU A 565 -20.35 18.41 -9.94
N GLU A 566 -20.65 19.48 -9.18
CA GLU A 566 -21.92 20.23 -9.24
C GLU A 566 -22.20 20.90 -10.60
N ASN A 567 -21.18 21.47 -11.26
CA ASN A 567 -21.33 22.09 -12.59
C ASN A 567 -21.22 21.10 -13.75
N GLY A 568 -20.92 19.82 -13.50
CA GLY A 568 -20.79 18.78 -14.52
C GLY A 568 -22.13 18.22 -14.99
N ASP A 569 -23.16 18.27 -14.14
CA ASP A 569 -24.45 17.59 -14.35
C ASP A 569 -25.49 18.43 -15.13
N GLN A 570 -25.15 19.64 -15.60
CA GLN A 570 -26.02 20.36 -16.55
C GLN A 570 -25.87 19.78 -17.97
N PRO A 571 -26.92 19.16 -18.56
CA PRO A 571 -26.86 18.67 -19.93
C PRO A 571 -26.82 19.85 -20.89
N LYS A 572 -25.69 19.99 -21.60
CA LYS A 572 -25.57 20.95 -22.71
C LYS A 572 -26.52 20.52 -23.82
N SER A 573 -27.57 21.30 -24.03
CA SER A 573 -28.49 21.11 -25.16
C SER A 573 -27.74 21.31 -26.49
N ASP A 574 -27.96 20.39 -27.43
CA ASP A 574 -27.29 20.43 -28.72
C ASP A 574 -27.63 21.71 -29.50
N PRO A 575 -26.62 22.41 -30.07
CA PRO A 575 -26.86 23.36 -31.15
C PRO A 575 -27.47 22.61 -32.33
N LYS A 576 -28.68 23.00 -32.74
CA LYS A 576 -29.37 22.35 -33.86
C LYS A 576 -28.57 22.50 -35.16
N ASN A 577 -28.64 21.46 -36.00
CA ASN A 577 -28.18 21.54 -37.38
C ASN A 577 -28.92 22.64 -38.15
N ASP A 578 -28.23 23.29 -39.07
CA ASP A 578 -28.79 23.66 -40.38
C ASP A 578 -27.68 23.63 -41.46
N PRO A 579 -28.01 23.57 -42.77
CA PRO A 579 -27.19 22.84 -43.74
C PRO A 579 -26.10 23.65 -44.46
N LYS A 580 -25.24 22.89 -45.17
CA LYS A 580 -24.17 23.37 -46.07
C LYS A 580 -24.71 24.25 -47.21
N ASN A 581 -23.87 25.15 -47.72
CA ASN A 581 -23.72 25.41 -49.16
C ASN A 581 -22.31 25.95 -49.48
N ASP A 582 -21.95 25.93 -50.76
CA ASP A 582 -20.56 25.98 -51.26
C ASP A 582 -19.94 27.40 -51.37
N PRO A 583 -18.58 27.50 -51.38
CA PRO A 583 -17.87 28.77 -51.49
C PRO A 583 -17.74 29.28 -52.93
N LYS A 584 -17.82 30.61 -53.12
CA LYS A 584 -17.35 31.32 -54.34
C LYS A 584 -16.74 32.69 -54.02
N ASN A 585 -15.45 32.81 -54.34
CA ASN A 585 -14.77 33.91 -55.03
C ASN A 585 -15.17 35.40 -54.84
N ASP A 586 -14.15 36.15 -54.40
CA ASP A 586 -13.56 37.36 -55.03
C ASP A 586 -14.07 38.80 -54.72
N ASP A 587 -13.04 39.62 -54.45
CA ASP A 587 -12.83 41.05 -54.78
C ASP A 587 -13.57 42.24 -54.10
N ALA A 588 -12.76 42.95 -53.31
CA ALA A 588 -12.37 44.37 -53.48
C ALA A 588 -13.23 45.55 -52.97
N LYS A 589 -12.71 46.16 -51.88
CA LYS A 589 -12.47 47.62 -51.65
C LYS A 589 -13.64 48.59 -51.38
N THR A 590 -13.27 49.67 -50.66
CA THR A 590 -13.88 51.02 -50.59
C THR A 590 -15.29 51.13 -50.00
N ASN A 591 -15.71 52.22 -49.34
CA ASN A 591 -15.02 53.30 -48.57
C ASN A 591 -16.10 54.02 -47.72
N GLU A 592 -15.69 54.87 -46.75
CA GLU A 592 -16.55 55.85 -46.03
C GLU A 592 -17.76 55.26 -45.21
N LYS A 593 -17.95 55.58 -43.93
CA LYS A 593 -18.44 56.85 -43.35
C LYS A 593 -19.82 57.29 -43.88
N ASP A 594 -20.82 57.32 -42.99
CA ASP A 594 -21.17 58.56 -42.28
C ASP A 594 -21.99 58.25 -41.00
N ASP A 595 -22.16 59.27 -40.15
CA ASP A 595 -22.87 59.20 -38.87
C ASP A 595 -24.38 59.43 -39.04
N GLU A 596 -25.21 58.71 -38.27
CA GLU A 596 -26.29 59.36 -37.51
C GLU A 596 -26.71 58.50 -36.30
N LYS A 597 -27.31 59.15 -35.29
CA LYS A 597 -27.71 58.54 -34.01
C LYS A 597 -29.22 58.49 -33.90
N ASP A 598 -29.74 57.51 -33.15
CA ASP A 598 -30.90 57.81 -32.30
C ASP A 598 -30.89 56.95 -31.02
N ASP A 599 -31.48 57.48 -29.95
CA ASP A 599 -31.31 56.95 -28.58
C ASP A 599 -32.34 55.85 -28.22
N GLN A 600 -31.86 54.70 -27.74
CA GLN A 600 -32.58 53.93 -26.70
C GLN A 600 -31.64 53.43 -25.61
N LYS A 601 -31.97 53.78 -24.36
CA LYS A 601 -31.30 53.32 -23.14
C LYS A 601 -31.60 51.84 -22.89
N ASN A 602 -30.65 51.12 -22.31
CA ASN A 602 -30.93 50.02 -21.39
C ASN A 602 -29.76 49.83 -20.42
N ASP A 603 -30.06 49.73 -19.13
CA ASP A 603 -29.07 49.62 -18.05
C ASP A 603 -28.48 48.20 -17.98
N ASN A 604 -27.14 48.07 -17.98
CA ASN A 604 -26.46 46.76 -17.85
C ASN A 604 -24.97 46.89 -17.43
N ASN A 605 -24.68 47.58 -16.32
CA ASN A 605 -23.30 47.70 -15.79
C ASN A 605 -22.98 46.81 -14.58
N ASP A 606 -23.99 46.27 -13.88
CA ASP A 606 -23.76 45.57 -12.59
C ASP A 606 -23.25 44.12 -12.73
N HIS A 607 -23.28 43.54 -13.93
CA HIS A 607 -22.79 42.17 -14.17
C HIS A 607 -21.31 42.07 -14.55
N ALA A 608 -20.65 43.16 -14.95
CA ALA A 608 -19.22 43.16 -15.25
C ALA A 608 -18.37 43.12 -13.98
N ASN A 609 -18.57 44.09 -13.09
CA ASN A 609 -17.79 44.25 -11.86
C ASN A 609 -17.81 42.99 -10.99
N ASN A 610 -18.95 42.32 -10.85
CA ASN A 610 -19.08 41.10 -10.05
C ASN A 610 -18.16 39.95 -10.52
N GLN A 611 -17.86 39.83 -11.82
CA GLN A 611 -16.92 38.80 -12.32
C GLN A 611 -15.45 39.16 -12.08
N GLU A 612 -15.13 40.44 -11.96
CA GLU A 612 -13.76 40.89 -11.63
C GLU A 612 -13.54 40.86 -10.12
N ASP A 613 -14.54 41.27 -9.33
CA ASP A 613 -14.59 41.09 -7.88
C ASP A 613 -14.48 39.62 -7.46
N GLU A 614 -15.15 38.69 -8.14
CA GLU A 614 -14.98 37.26 -7.84
C GLU A 614 -13.58 36.76 -8.23
N LYS A 615 -12.98 37.22 -9.34
CA LYS A 615 -11.60 36.86 -9.68
C LYS A 615 -10.62 37.40 -8.64
N GLU A 616 -10.72 38.69 -8.30
CA GLU A 616 -9.90 39.30 -7.25
C GLU A 616 -10.08 38.62 -5.89
N LYS A 617 -11.31 38.29 -5.47
CA LYS A 617 -11.56 37.56 -4.22
C LYS A 617 -10.93 36.16 -4.28
N ASN A 618 -11.09 35.42 -5.38
CA ASN A 618 -10.47 34.10 -5.54
C ASN A 618 -8.92 34.18 -5.55
N ASP A 619 -8.32 35.21 -6.16
CA ASP A 619 -6.87 35.40 -6.18
C ASP A 619 -6.31 35.91 -4.83
N LYS A 620 -7.04 36.79 -4.13
CA LYS A 620 -6.77 37.20 -2.74
C LYS A 620 -6.92 36.03 -1.74
N ILE A 621 -7.77 35.04 -2.05
CA ILE A 621 -7.86 33.77 -1.30
C ILE A 621 -6.66 32.87 -1.62
N LYS A 622 -6.27 32.70 -2.90
CA LYS A 622 -5.05 31.95 -3.28
C LYS A 622 -3.79 32.49 -2.59
N SER A 623 -3.66 33.81 -2.45
CA SER A 623 -2.47 34.45 -1.85
C SER A 623 -2.27 34.20 -0.35
N LYS A 624 -3.20 33.53 0.35
CA LYS A 624 -3.12 33.31 1.81
C LYS A 624 -2.95 31.84 2.25
N ILE A 625 -2.97 30.88 1.32
CA ILE A 625 -2.87 29.44 1.63
C ILE A 625 -1.43 28.95 1.47
N LYS A 626 -0.75 28.65 2.60
CA LYS A 626 0.53 27.93 2.59
C LYS A 626 0.32 26.50 2.06
N THR A 627 0.76 26.24 0.84
CA THR A 627 0.68 24.91 0.20
C THR A 627 1.80 23.98 0.68
N LEU A 628 3.01 24.52 0.88
CA LEU A 628 4.09 23.89 1.65
C LEU A 628 3.82 24.10 3.15
N LEU A 629 3.80 23.02 3.92
CA LEU A 629 3.60 23.05 5.37
C LEU A 629 4.91 22.92 6.15
N VAL A 630 5.74 21.96 5.75
CA VAL A 630 7.00 21.64 6.44
C VAL A 630 8.07 21.35 5.39
N ASP A 631 9.22 21.99 5.56
CA ASP A 631 10.46 21.58 4.92
C ASP A 631 11.18 20.61 5.87
N LEU A 632 11.54 19.44 5.38
CA LEU A 632 12.10 18.33 6.15
C LEU A 632 13.55 18.08 5.68
N PRO A 633 14.51 18.95 6.07
CA PRO A 633 15.93 18.73 5.81
C PRO A 633 16.46 17.62 6.73
N GLY A 634 17.43 16.84 6.26
CA GLY A 634 18.11 15.87 7.14
C GLY A 634 18.95 14.81 6.44
N HIS A 635 18.72 14.53 5.15
CA HIS A 635 19.66 13.77 4.32
C HIS A 635 20.80 14.68 3.85
N SER A 636 22.00 14.13 3.73
CA SER A 636 23.20 14.84 3.25
C SER A 636 23.40 14.78 1.73
N ASP A 637 22.58 14.01 1.02
CA ASP A 637 22.65 13.78 -0.42
C ASP A 637 21.25 13.47 -1.00
N ALA A 638 21.15 13.27 -2.31
CA ALA A 638 19.90 13.05 -3.03
C ALA A 638 19.04 11.90 -2.46
N VAL A 639 17.75 12.16 -2.26
CA VAL A 639 16.78 11.19 -1.71
C VAL A 639 16.00 10.51 -2.84
N TYR A 640 16.24 9.21 -3.05
CA TYR A 640 15.68 8.47 -4.19
C TYR A 640 14.34 7.78 -3.88
N ALA A 641 14.18 7.31 -2.65
CA ALA A 641 13.05 6.49 -2.25
C ALA A 641 12.33 7.10 -1.04
N ILE A 642 11.00 6.99 -1.05
CA ILE A 642 10.10 7.48 -0.01
C ILE A 642 8.80 6.66 -0.05
N ASP A 643 8.22 6.41 1.13
CA ASP A 643 6.89 5.81 1.32
C ASP A 643 6.25 6.33 2.61
N TRP A 644 4.94 6.19 2.74
CA TRP A 644 4.15 6.58 3.92
C TRP A 644 3.43 5.36 4.47
N SER A 645 3.62 5.07 5.76
CA SER A 645 3.00 3.96 6.46
C SER A 645 1.47 3.97 6.32
N ASN A 646 0.87 2.77 6.30
CA ASN A 646 -0.58 2.62 6.18
C ASN A 646 -1.34 3.09 7.41
N ASP A 647 -0.69 3.09 8.58
CA ASP A 647 -1.22 3.70 9.81
C ASP A 647 -1.09 5.23 9.85
N GLY A 648 -0.44 5.83 8.84
CA GLY A 648 -0.24 7.27 8.69
C GLY A 648 0.81 7.90 9.63
N LYS A 649 1.34 7.17 10.62
CA LYS A 649 2.22 7.75 11.65
C LYS A 649 3.64 8.06 11.18
N PHE A 650 4.12 7.32 10.18
CA PHE A 650 5.53 7.33 9.78
C PHE A 650 5.70 7.54 8.27
N VAL A 651 6.70 8.33 7.91
CA VAL A 651 7.31 8.31 6.57
C VAL A 651 8.70 7.72 6.69
N ALA A 652 9.08 6.92 5.70
CA ALA A 652 10.43 6.39 5.54
C ALA A 652 11.04 6.98 4.28
N SER A 653 12.32 7.35 4.34
CA SER A 653 13.07 7.90 3.20
C SER A 653 14.50 7.38 3.16
N GLY A 654 15.07 7.28 1.96
CA GLY A 654 16.44 6.83 1.75
C GLY A 654 16.98 7.26 0.39
N GLY A 655 18.30 7.34 0.27
CA GLY A 655 18.96 7.72 -0.97
C GLY A 655 20.47 7.54 -0.98
N LYS A 656 21.15 8.49 -1.61
CA LYS A 656 22.59 8.45 -1.89
C LYS A 656 23.49 8.62 -0.66
N ASP A 657 22.94 9.14 0.43
CA ASP A 657 23.60 9.20 1.74
C ASP A 657 23.67 7.83 2.46
N LYS A 658 23.08 6.78 1.87
CA LYS A 658 23.13 5.37 2.32
C LYS A 658 22.39 5.09 3.62
N VAL A 659 21.58 6.04 4.10
CA VAL A 659 20.95 5.98 5.41
C VAL A 659 19.44 6.05 5.29
N LEU A 660 18.75 5.17 6.02
CA LEU A 660 17.30 5.20 6.15
C LEU A 660 16.93 6.24 7.22
N LYS A 661 15.96 7.10 6.94
CA LYS A 661 15.39 8.02 7.93
C LYS A 661 13.90 7.75 8.13
N ILE A 662 13.49 7.77 9.39
CA ILE A 662 12.10 7.62 9.82
C ILE A 662 11.64 8.97 10.36
N TRP A 663 10.50 9.44 9.86
CA TRP A 663 9.92 10.74 10.15
C TRP A 663 8.55 10.55 10.78
N SER A 664 8.21 11.37 11.76
CA SER A 664 6.89 11.39 12.40
C SER A 664 6.44 12.84 12.61
N HIS A 665 5.22 13.01 13.11
CA HIS A 665 4.88 14.21 13.87
C HIS A 665 5.82 14.34 15.09
#